data_AF-A0A496RL47-F1
#
_entry.id   AF-A0A496RL47-F1
#
_cell.length_a   1.000
_cell.length_b   1.000
_cell.length_c   1.000
_cell.angle_alpha   90.00
_cell.angle_beta   90.00
_cell.angle_gamma   90.00
#
_symmetry.space_group_name_H-M   'P 1'
#
loop_
_entity.id
_entity.type
_entity.pdbx_description
1 polymer ?
#
loop_
_entity_poly.entity_id
_entity_poly.type
_entity_poly.pdbx_seq_one_letter_code
_entity_poly.pdbx_strand_id
1 'polypeptide(L)'
;MRKKDLLGSERRQFIRLDTVLPVQFRIIGIDSKKFLSDWLQGFTNNIGKGGICLAIINLNPDLSGILKNKEAKVVLSIEIPVSITPISASAKVAWVKDVPGEPARSLVGLTYEDIKPAAAKLLISYARAKKLFVPVVLSIIFILGLAFAAGSWLNIKLIKGNKAIVEQLIKIVQESSVAKQKIKEINREREGLSLRLETLKMRIRTVEEAKKQLEEKVKLEEAAENNLKEMSALIQELSMEKESLQQELYLLQGKENAVTEELLRLDKKKAGLEKANLDKMYHWLKIHQSGSSGLVMSFEGDDDLSKWAFIYDQSLAAQVYTNFSDYERAKKIFDFFKNQAKKKGRSFFNAYYADSGEPAEYAVNSGPNIWLGIAILQYTNKSGDYQYLGVAEDIAFDIIYLQNRDEEGGIRGGPDLHYYSTEHNIDAYAFFNMLYEITKKESYLVAREKTLNWIVRHTYDGTNPFIKRGKGDSTIATDTYAFAIAAIGPQRLEEVGMNPDAIIDFAEKKCAVEVSYQRPEGEAITVKGFDFAPEMNIARGGIVSPEWTAQMVVAFKIMSDYYYEKGLKAKGRTYALKADEYLVELSKMIISSPSPSGQGESCLPYATKDFVDTGHGWRTPKGKSTGSVAGTAYTLLAYYNYNPLQLEQ
;
A
#
# COMPACT_ATOMS: atom_id res chain seq x y z
N MET A 1 24.87 -39.02 31.66
CA MET A 1 25.03 -40.28 32.42
C MET A 1 24.58 -41.46 31.58
N ARG A 2 25.50 -42.31 31.10
CA ARG A 2 25.18 -43.54 30.36
C ARG A 2 24.63 -44.59 31.35
N LYS A 3 23.35 -44.97 31.23
CA LYS A 3 22.76 -46.09 32.00
C LYS A 3 23.52 -47.39 31.69
N LYS A 4 24.05 -48.05 32.73
CA LYS A 4 24.71 -49.37 32.67
C LYS A 4 23.79 -50.38 31.95
N ASP A 5 24.39 -51.16 31.05
CA ASP A 5 23.68 -51.97 30.07
C ASP A 5 23.33 -53.36 30.62
N LEU A 6 22.07 -53.57 31.00
CA LEU A 6 21.61 -54.76 31.73
C LEU A 6 21.13 -55.91 30.83
N LEU A 7 21.06 -55.77 29.50
CA LEU A 7 20.31 -56.69 28.61
C LEU A 7 21.13 -57.60 27.65
N GLY A 8 22.47 -57.53 27.61
CA GLY A 8 23.30 -58.48 26.84
C GLY A 8 23.06 -58.52 25.30
N SER A 9 23.41 -59.64 24.65
CA SER A 9 23.48 -59.82 23.18
C SER A 9 22.13 -59.72 22.43
N GLU A 10 20.99 -59.82 23.11
CA GLU A 10 19.64 -59.70 22.50
C GLU A 10 19.16 -58.25 22.29
N ARG A 11 20.00 -57.25 22.59
CA ARG A 11 19.75 -55.81 22.39
C ARG A 11 19.20 -55.41 21.01
N ARG A 12 19.40 -56.25 19.98
CA ARG A 12 19.07 -55.96 18.57
C ARG A 12 17.63 -56.33 18.16
N GLN A 13 16.84 -57.01 18.99
CA GLN A 13 15.50 -57.48 18.59
C GLN A 13 14.32 -56.58 18.99
N PHE A 14 14.49 -55.69 19.99
CA PHE A 14 13.41 -54.87 20.53
C PHE A 14 13.50 -53.39 20.12
N ILE A 15 12.36 -52.80 19.75
CA ILE A 15 12.15 -51.35 19.68
C ILE A 15 11.89 -50.88 21.11
N ARG A 16 12.83 -50.12 21.65
CA ARG A 16 12.69 -49.49 22.96
C ARG A 16 11.87 -48.21 22.86
N LEU A 17 10.87 -48.09 23.72
CA LEU A 17 10.03 -46.93 23.87
C LEU A 17 10.46 -46.12 25.09
N ASP A 18 10.27 -44.81 25.01
CA ASP A 18 10.45 -43.90 26.15
C ASP A 18 9.21 -43.88 27.05
N THR A 19 8.10 -44.46 26.59
CA THR A 19 6.89 -44.72 27.36
C THR A 19 6.80 -46.18 27.77
N VAL A 20 6.03 -46.44 28.83
CA VAL A 20 5.80 -47.78 29.37
C VAL A 20 4.37 -48.19 29.07
N LEU A 21 4.19 -49.41 28.55
CA LEU A 21 2.88 -50.01 28.32
C LEU A 21 2.50 -50.90 29.50
N PRO A 22 1.28 -50.79 30.04
CA PRO A 22 0.76 -51.75 31.00
C PRO A 22 0.56 -53.11 30.33
N VAL A 23 0.94 -54.17 31.03
CA VAL A 23 0.73 -55.54 30.60
C VAL A 23 0.15 -56.32 31.77
N GLN A 24 -1.07 -56.79 31.62
CA GLN A 24 -1.59 -57.82 32.52
C GLN A 24 -1.13 -59.18 32.00
N PHE A 25 -0.71 -60.06 32.90
CA PHE A 25 -0.25 -61.40 32.53
C PHE A 25 -0.67 -62.45 33.53
N ARG A 26 -0.76 -63.70 33.09
CA ARG A 26 -1.04 -64.85 33.95
C ARG A 26 -0.21 -66.04 33.51
N ILE A 27 0.27 -66.80 34.48
CA ILE A 27 1.16 -67.94 34.28
C ILE A 27 0.31 -69.19 34.14
N ILE A 28 0.55 -69.97 33.09
CA ILE A 28 -0.12 -71.24 32.83
C ILE A 28 0.90 -72.36 32.74
N GLY A 29 0.52 -73.56 33.17
CA GLY A 29 1.34 -74.76 32.99
C GLY A 29 1.69 -75.00 31.53
N ILE A 30 2.78 -75.71 31.26
CA ILE A 30 3.24 -75.97 29.88
C ILE A 30 2.18 -76.70 29.03
N ASP A 31 1.31 -77.47 29.68
CA ASP A 31 0.16 -78.19 29.11
C ASP A 31 -1.05 -77.29 28.80
N SER A 32 -0.99 -76.01 29.20
CA SER A 32 -2.04 -75.00 29.03
C SER A 32 -3.38 -75.33 29.70
N LYS A 33 -3.43 -76.32 30.62
CA LYS A 33 -4.67 -76.78 31.27
C LYS A 33 -4.89 -76.18 32.65
N LYS A 34 -3.82 -75.81 33.37
CA LYS A 34 -3.89 -75.27 34.72
C LYS A 34 -3.30 -73.85 34.79
N PHE A 35 -4.06 -72.91 35.35
CA PHE A 35 -3.56 -71.59 35.73
C PHE A 35 -2.71 -71.73 37.00
N LEU A 36 -1.47 -71.26 36.92
CA LEU A 36 -0.50 -71.26 38.02
C LEU A 36 -0.49 -69.93 38.78
N SER A 37 -1.11 -68.88 38.22
CA SER A 37 -1.33 -67.59 38.88
C SER A 37 -2.65 -66.97 38.46
N ASP A 38 -3.17 -66.06 39.31
CA ASP A 38 -4.15 -65.06 38.91
C ASP A 38 -3.52 -64.04 37.93
N TRP A 39 -4.33 -63.08 37.46
CA TRP A 39 -3.82 -61.95 36.68
C TRP A 39 -2.90 -61.07 37.52
N LEU A 40 -1.66 -60.99 37.08
CA LEU A 40 -0.60 -60.15 37.63
C LEU A 40 -0.35 -58.95 36.71
N GLN A 41 0.26 -57.91 37.26
CA GLN A 41 0.59 -56.70 36.52
C GLN A 41 2.09 -56.60 36.25
N GLY A 42 2.42 -56.24 35.03
CA GLY A 42 3.76 -55.92 34.60
C GLY A 42 3.75 -54.79 33.59
N PHE A 43 4.94 -54.47 33.10
CA PHE A 43 5.15 -53.31 32.25
C PHE A 43 6.13 -53.64 31.14
N THR A 44 5.94 -53.08 29.95
CA THR A 44 6.94 -53.19 28.88
C THR A 44 7.22 -51.87 28.22
N ASN A 45 8.49 -51.61 27.94
CA ASN A 45 8.93 -50.56 27.03
C ASN A 45 9.87 -51.11 25.95
N ASN A 46 9.90 -52.42 25.74
CA ASN A 46 10.75 -53.07 24.73
C ASN A 46 9.89 -54.06 23.93
N ILE A 47 9.63 -53.71 22.67
CA ILE A 47 8.68 -54.42 21.81
C ILE A 47 9.42 -54.96 20.59
N GLY A 48 9.36 -56.27 20.37
CA GLY A 48 10.01 -56.96 19.26
C GLY A 48 8.97 -57.65 18.38
N LYS A 49 9.32 -57.94 17.12
CA LYS A 49 8.39 -58.61 16.19
C LYS A 49 7.93 -59.98 16.70
N GLY A 50 8.79 -60.67 17.45
CA GLY A 50 8.52 -61.99 18.00
C GLY A 50 8.30 -62.01 19.52
N GLY A 51 8.18 -60.86 20.20
CA GLY A 51 8.09 -60.88 21.67
C GLY A 51 8.17 -59.52 22.37
N ILE A 52 8.12 -59.53 23.70
CA ILE A 52 8.35 -58.35 24.56
C ILE A 52 9.30 -58.67 25.70
N CYS A 53 9.94 -57.64 26.27
CA CYS A 53 10.57 -57.75 27.58
C CYS A 53 9.60 -57.21 28.63
N LEU A 54 9.14 -58.09 29.51
CA LEU A 54 8.20 -57.78 30.58
C LEU A 54 8.97 -57.48 31.87
N ALA A 55 8.77 -56.30 32.44
CA ALA A 55 9.25 -55.95 33.76
C ALA A 55 8.17 -56.23 34.79
N ILE A 56 8.50 -57.01 35.81
CA ILE A 56 7.59 -57.41 36.89
C ILE A 56 8.16 -56.90 38.20
N ILE A 57 7.29 -56.37 39.06
CA ILE A 57 7.63 -55.88 40.40
C ILE A 57 6.95 -56.82 41.41
N ASN A 58 7.68 -57.24 42.45
CA ASN A 58 7.21 -58.11 43.54
C ASN A 58 6.65 -59.46 43.06
N LEU A 59 7.38 -60.14 42.16
CA LEU A 59 7.01 -61.50 41.76
C LEU A 59 7.24 -62.47 42.93
N ASN A 60 6.20 -63.24 43.29
CA ASN A 60 6.30 -64.28 44.31
C ASN A 60 7.47 -65.24 43.99
N PRO A 61 8.37 -65.55 44.96
CA PRO A 61 9.51 -66.46 44.76
C PRO A 61 9.17 -67.80 44.11
N ASP A 62 8.01 -68.40 44.43
CA ASP A 62 7.58 -69.68 43.86
C ASP A 62 7.29 -69.54 42.35
N LEU A 63 6.61 -68.46 41.96
CA LEU A 63 6.34 -68.12 40.56
C LEU A 63 7.62 -67.72 39.81
N SER A 64 8.56 -67.07 40.50
CA SER A 64 9.88 -66.72 39.94
C SER A 64 10.69 -67.96 39.60
N GLY A 65 10.67 -68.98 40.45
CA GLY A 65 11.30 -70.29 40.19
C GLY A 65 10.74 -70.97 38.94
N ILE A 66 9.40 -70.99 38.81
CA ILE A 66 8.70 -71.57 37.66
C ILE A 66 9.07 -70.87 36.34
N LEU A 67 9.15 -69.53 36.34
CA LEU A 67 9.55 -68.79 35.14
C LEU A 67 11.03 -68.99 34.80
N LYS A 68 11.92 -69.06 35.82
CA LYS A 68 13.37 -69.30 35.61
C LYS A 68 13.65 -70.69 35.03
N ASN A 69 12.91 -71.71 35.46
CA ASN A 69 13.03 -73.07 34.94
C ASN A 69 12.35 -73.27 33.58
N LYS A 70 11.65 -72.25 33.06
CA LYS A 70 10.91 -72.27 31.77
C LYS A 70 9.82 -73.35 31.68
N GLU A 71 9.25 -73.73 32.82
CA GLU A 71 8.22 -74.78 32.94
C GLU A 71 6.80 -74.26 32.74
N ALA A 72 6.65 -73.00 32.32
CA ALA A 72 5.37 -72.34 32.15
C ALA A 72 5.30 -71.45 30.90
N LYS A 73 4.06 -71.24 30.42
CA LYS A 73 3.75 -70.22 29.42
C LYS A 73 3.09 -69.02 30.08
N VAL A 74 3.11 -67.89 29.38
CA VAL A 74 2.55 -66.63 29.86
C VAL A 74 1.48 -66.16 28.88
N VAL A 75 0.26 -65.96 29.39
CA VAL A 75 -0.80 -65.28 28.63
C VAL A 75 -0.74 -63.80 28.97
N LEU A 76 -0.74 -62.96 27.94
CA LEU A 76 -0.55 -61.52 27.99
C LEU A 76 -1.81 -60.79 27.54
N SER A 77 -2.07 -59.66 28.19
CA SER A 77 -3.03 -58.64 27.80
C SER A 77 -2.31 -57.29 27.82
N ILE A 78 -1.92 -56.82 26.64
CA ILE A 78 -1.08 -55.61 26.47
C ILE A 78 -1.99 -54.44 26.16
N GLU A 79 -2.00 -53.44 27.03
CA GLU A 79 -2.76 -52.22 26.84
C GLU A 79 -1.97 -51.25 25.97
N ILE A 80 -2.56 -50.82 24.85
CA ILE A 80 -2.00 -49.76 24.00
C ILE A 80 -3.01 -48.61 23.89
N PRO A 81 -2.58 -47.33 24.00
CA PRO A 81 -3.49 -46.19 24.02
C PRO A 81 -4.37 -46.04 22.77
N VAL A 82 -3.97 -46.61 21.65
CA VAL A 82 -4.66 -46.49 20.35
C VAL A 82 -5.63 -47.64 20.06
N SER A 83 -5.78 -48.59 20.98
CA SER A 83 -6.71 -49.72 20.84
C SER A 83 -7.70 -49.73 22.00
N ILE A 84 -8.99 -49.81 21.67
CA ILE A 84 -10.08 -49.90 22.66
C ILE A 84 -10.00 -51.25 23.39
N THR A 85 -9.51 -52.29 22.73
CA THR A 85 -9.34 -53.63 23.32
C THR A 85 -7.86 -53.95 23.54
N PRO A 86 -7.46 -54.48 24.72
CA PRO A 86 -6.10 -54.95 24.95
C PRO A 86 -5.66 -56.03 23.95
N ILE A 87 -4.38 -56.04 23.59
CA ILE A 87 -3.81 -57.06 22.71
C ILE A 87 -3.57 -58.33 23.52
N SER A 88 -4.32 -59.39 23.20
CA SER A 88 -4.10 -60.72 23.78
C SER A 88 -3.02 -61.49 23.02
N ALA A 89 -2.10 -62.11 23.75
CA ALA A 89 -1.06 -62.98 23.18
C ALA A 89 -0.71 -64.12 24.16
N SER A 90 -0.18 -65.23 23.65
CA SER A 90 0.48 -66.25 24.47
C SER A 90 1.97 -66.28 24.14
N ALA A 91 2.81 -66.47 25.14
CA ALA A 91 4.26 -66.40 24.99
C ALA A 91 4.99 -67.44 25.85
N LYS A 92 6.17 -67.86 25.38
CA LYS A 92 7.12 -68.67 26.14
C LYS A 92 8.18 -67.79 26.78
N VAL A 93 8.68 -68.24 27.93
CA VAL A 93 9.79 -67.58 28.62
C VAL A 93 11.10 -67.89 27.90
N ALA A 94 11.71 -66.88 27.29
CA ALA A 94 13.02 -66.99 26.67
C ALA A 94 14.14 -66.90 27.71
N TRP A 95 14.02 -65.97 28.65
CA TRP A 95 14.98 -65.76 29.74
C TRP A 95 14.34 -64.97 30.89
N VAL A 96 14.93 -65.09 32.09
CA VAL A 96 14.58 -64.30 33.27
C VAL A 96 15.87 -63.74 33.87
N LYS A 97 15.85 -62.45 34.23
CA LYS A 97 16.99 -61.78 34.84
C LYS A 97 16.55 -60.86 35.97
N ASP A 98 17.09 -61.06 37.16
CA ASP A 98 16.88 -60.16 38.29
C ASP A 98 17.74 -58.89 38.13
N VAL A 99 17.20 -57.73 38.49
CA VAL A 99 17.89 -56.45 38.34
C VAL A 99 18.80 -56.21 39.56
N PRO A 100 20.14 -56.12 39.38
CA PRO A 100 21.05 -55.91 40.52
C PRO A 100 20.77 -54.57 41.21
N GLY A 101 20.55 -54.60 42.52
CA GLY A 101 20.25 -53.41 43.33
C GLY A 101 18.75 -53.05 43.46
N GLU A 102 17.86 -53.75 42.74
CA GLU A 102 16.40 -53.64 42.89
C GLU A 102 15.83 -55.03 43.21
N PRO A 103 15.90 -55.51 44.47
CA PRO A 103 15.64 -56.91 44.84
C PRO A 103 14.20 -57.39 44.55
N ALA A 104 13.28 -56.46 44.29
CA ALA A 104 11.88 -56.71 43.97
C ALA A 104 11.58 -56.70 42.45
N ARG A 105 12.57 -56.55 41.56
CA ARG A 105 12.34 -56.36 40.13
C ARG A 105 13.03 -57.43 39.28
N SER A 106 12.23 -58.12 38.48
CA SER A 106 12.71 -59.10 37.51
C SER A 106 12.31 -58.69 36.09
N LEU A 107 13.21 -58.90 35.13
CA LEU A 107 12.95 -58.74 33.70
C LEU A 107 12.79 -60.13 33.08
N VAL A 108 11.72 -60.29 32.31
CA VAL A 108 11.38 -61.55 31.64
C VAL A 108 11.32 -61.31 30.14
N GLY A 109 12.22 -61.95 29.39
CA GLY A 109 12.15 -62.01 27.93
C GLY A 109 11.09 -63.00 27.50
N LEU A 110 10.09 -62.55 26.75
CA LEU A 110 8.98 -63.36 26.27
C LEU A 110 9.00 -63.44 24.75
N THR A 111 8.81 -64.64 24.21
CA THR A 111 8.65 -64.89 22.77
C THR A 111 7.22 -65.34 22.48
N TYR A 112 6.52 -64.64 21.59
CA TYR A 112 5.14 -64.95 21.23
C TYR A 112 5.05 -66.35 20.61
N GLU A 113 4.14 -67.17 21.13
CA GLU A 113 3.75 -68.46 20.56
C GLU A 113 2.48 -68.30 19.71
N ASP A 114 1.52 -67.51 20.20
CA ASP A 114 0.32 -67.13 19.44
C ASP A 114 -0.01 -65.66 19.68
N ILE A 115 -0.20 -64.92 18.58
CA ILE A 115 -0.66 -63.54 18.56
C ILE A 115 -1.33 -63.31 17.20
N LYS A 116 -2.52 -62.68 17.21
CA LYS A 116 -3.20 -62.34 15.96
C LYS A 116 -2.29 -61.47 15.07
N PRO A 117 -2.07 -61.80 13.79
CA PRO A 117 -1.16 -61.06 12.91
C PRO A 117 -1.45 -59.55 12.84
N ALA A 118 -2.73 -59.16 12.85
CA ALA A 118 -3.16 -57.77 12.89
C ALA A 118 -2.72 -57.05 14.17
N ALA A 119 -2.81 -57.72 15.32
CA ALA A 119 -2.43 -57.16 16.62
C ALA A 119 -0.90 -57.04 16.75
N ALA A 120 -0.14 -58.02 16.25
CA ALA A 120 1.33 -57.95 16.19
C ALA A 120 1.80 -56.79 15.30
N LYS A 121 1.16 -56.61 14.13
CA LYS A 121 1.43 -55.48 13.23
C LYS A 121 1.11 -54.15 13.89
N LEU A 122 -0.01 -54.04 14.60
CA LEU A 122 -0.42 -52.83 15.33
C LEU A 122 0.61 -52.46 16.41
N LEU A 123 1.01 -53.41 17.25
CA LEU A 123 1.98 -53.20 18.33
C LEU A 123 3.34 -52.71 17.79
N ILE A 124 3.83 -53.31 16.70
CA ILE A 124 5.08 -52.89 16.06
C ILE A 124 4.95 -51.54 15.35
N SER A 125 3.82 -51.28 14.70
CA SER A 125 3.57 -50.00 14.03
C SER A 125 3.51 -48.87 15.05
N TYR A 126 2.85 -49.09 16.19
CA TYR A 126 2.84 -48.16 17.33
C TYR A 126 4.25 -47.91 17.85
N ALA A 127 5.03 -48.97 18.06
CA ALA A 127 6.40 -48.84 18.58
C ALA A 127 7.30 -48.03 17.63
N ARG A 128 7.21 -48.29 16.32
CA ARG A 128 7.94 -47.53 15.29
C ARG A 128 7.49 -46.08 15.23
N ALA A 129 6.18 -45.84 15.24
CA ALA A 129 5.61 -44.49 15.20
C ALA A 129 6.10 -43.66 16.40
N LYS A 130 6.05 -44.20 17.62
CA LYS A 130 6.54 -43.50 18.82
C LYS A 130 8.04 -43.20 18.77
N LYS A 131 8.86 -44.12 18.27
CA LYS A 131 10.31 -43.91 18.13
C LYS A 131 10.66 -42.89 17.04
N LEU A 132 9.91 -42.87 15.94
CA LEU A 132 10.11 -41.92 14.84
C LEU A 132 9.46 -40.56 15.10
N PHE A 133 8.51 -40.46 16.03
CA PHE A 133 7.77 -39.22 16.31
C PHE A 133 8.70 -38.05 16.65
N VAL A 134 9.56 -38.20 17.66
CA VAL A 134 10.47 -37.14 18.09
C VAL A 134 11.42 -36.66 16.98
N PRO A 135 12.18 -37.52 16.27
CA PRO A 135 13.06 -37.05 15.21
C PRO A 135 12.32 -36.46 14.01
N VAL A 136 11.12 -36.96 13.68
CA VAL A 136 10.28 -36.39 12.60
C VAL A 136 9.80 -35.00 13.00
N VAL A 137 9.27 -34.82 14.22
CA VAL A 137 8.82 -33.50 14.71
C VAL A 137 9.98 -32.51 14.75
N LEU A 138 11.16 -32.91 15.25
CA LEU A 138 12.35 -32.06 15.25
C LEU A 138 12.80 -31.69 13.82
N SER A 139 12.73 -32.63 12.87
CA SER A 139 13.04 -32.35 11.47
C SER A 139 12.06 -31.36 10.86
N ILE A 140 10.76 -31.51 11.14
CA ILE A 140 9.73 -30.55 10.69
C ILE A 140 9.98 -29.17 11.27
N ILE A 141 10.24 -29.06 12.57
CA ILE A 141 10.56 -27.78 13.22
C ILE A 141 11.81 -27.15 12.59
N PHE A 142 12.84 -27.94 12.32
CA PHE A 142 14.06 -27.45 11.68
C PHE A 142 13.80 -26.96 10.25
N ILE A 143 13.02 -27.70 9.45
CA ILE A 143 12.64 -27.30 8.09
C ILE A 143 11.80 -26.01 8.11
N LEU A 144 10.84 -25.90 9.02
CA LEU A 144 10.04 -24.69 9.20
C LEU A 144 10.90 -23.50 9.65
N GLY A 145 11.87 -23.73 10.53
CA GLY A 145 12.84 -22.72 10.96
C GLY A 145 13.73 -22.23 9.82
N LEU A 146 14.22 -23.14 8.98
CA LEU A 146 14.98 -22.78 7.77
C LEU A 146 14.11 -22.02 6.76
N ALA A 147 12.87 -22.46 6.54
CA ALA A 147 11.93 -21.77 5.65
C ALA A 147 11.62 -20.35 6.16
N PHE A 148 11.40 -20.19 7.47
CA PHE A 148 11.19 -18.89 8.10
C PHE A 148 12.43 -17.98 7.99
N ALA A 149 13.63 -18.53 8.20
CA ALA A 149 14.88 -17.78 8.06
C ALA A 149 15.11 -17.34 6.60
N ALA A 150 14.87 -18.23 5.64
CA ALA A 150 14.97 -17.92 4.21
C ALA A 150 13.94 -16.85 3.80
N GLY A 151 12.69 -16.99 4.23
CA GLY A 151 11.64 -15.99 3.99
C GLY A 151 11.97 -14.63 4.61
N SER A 152 12.47 -14.60 5.85
CA SER A 152 12.90 -13.36 6.51
C SER A 152 14.06 -12.69 5.76
N TRP A 153 15.05 -13.48 5.30
CA TRP A 153 16.17 -12.95 4.53
C TRP A 153 15.74 -12.36 3.18
N LEU A 154 14.85 -13.05 2.47
CA LEU A 154 14.25 -12.54 1.23
C LEU A 154 13.49 -11.23 1.48
N ASN A 155 12.72 -11.16 2.57
CA ASN A 155 11.98 -9.94 2.93
C ASN A 155 12.91 -8.75 3.21
N ILE A 156 13.98 -8.97 3.98
CA ILE A 156 14.99 -7.92 4.24
C ILE A 156 15.65 -7.45 2.94
N LYS A 157 15.92 -8.37 2.00
CA LYS A 157 16.48 -8.04 0.69
C LYS A 157 15.52 -7.19 -0.16
N LEU A 158 14.22 -7.53 -0.15
CA LEU A 158 13.19 -6.76 -0.85
C LEU A 158 13.05 -5.35 -0.27
N ILE A 159 12.95 -5.22 1.05
CA ILE A 159 12.87 -3.93 1.75
C ILE A 159 14.06 -3.03 1.37
N LYS A 160 15.29 -3.57 1.43
CA LYS A 160 16.49 -2.81 1.05
C LYS A 160 16.48 -2.41 -0.43
N GLY A 161 16.04 -3.30 -1.31
CA GLY A 161 15.96 -3.03 -2.75
C GLY A 161 14.97 -1.92 -3.08
N ASN A 162 13.76 -2.01 -2.53
CA ASN A 162 12.71 -1.00 -2.74
C ASN A 162 13.10 0.35 -2.14
N LYS A 163 13.70 0.36 -0.94
CA LYS A 163 14.22 1.58 -0.33
C LYS A 163 15.28 2.27 -1.21
N ALA A 164 16.19 1.50 -1.79
CA ALA A 164 17.20 2.05 -2.70
C ALA A 164 16.59 2.68 -3.97
N ILE A 165 15.49 2.14 -4.48
CA ILE A 165 14.76 2.71 -5.64
C ILE A 165 14.15 4.07 -5.28
N VAL A 166 13.54 4.17 -4.11
CA VAL A 166 12.99 5.44 -3.58
C VAL A 166 14.10 6.48 -3.41
N GLU A 167 15.19 6.13 -2.71
CA GLU A 167 16.36 6.99 -2.49
C GLU A 167 16.98 7.49 -3.81
N GLN A 168 17.11 6.62 -4.81
CA GLN A 168 17.62 7.00 -6.12
C GLN A 168 16.70 7.99 -6.84
N LEU A 169 15.38 7.82 -6.77
CA LEU A 169 14.42 8.72 -7.39
C LEU A 169 14.56 10.13 -6.81
N ILE A 170 14.61 10.26 -5.50
CA ILE A 170 14.70 11.55 -4.80
C ILE A 170 15.97 12.29 -5.18
N LYS A 171 17.10 11.58 -5.17
CA LYS A 171 18.39 12.13 -5.57
C LYS A 171 18.32 12.70 -6.99
N ILE A 172 17.74 11.95 -7.93
CA ILE A 172 17.59 12.41 -9.32
C ILE A 172 16.64 13.60 -9.43
N VAL A 173 15.54 13.62 -8.66
CA VAL A 173 14.62 14.76 -8.62
C VAL A 173 15.32 16.02 -8.11
N GLN A 174 16.14 15.91 -7.07
CA GLN A 174 16.94 17.02 -6.55
C GLN A 174 18.00 17.49 -7.56
N GLU A 175 18.76 16.56 -8.17
CA GLU A 175 19.75 16.88 -9.21
C GLU A 175 19.09 17.56 -10.42
N SER A 176 17.93 17.09 -10.87
CA SER A 176 17.15 17.71 -11.95
C SER A 176 16.68 19.11 -11.58
N SER A 177 16.23 19.33 -10.33
CA SER A 177 15.85 20.65 -9.84
C SER A 177 17.03 21.64 -9.86
N VAL A 178 18.21 21.21 -9.39
CA VAL A 178 19.44 22.02 -9.44
C VAL A 178 19.84 22.32 -10.88
N ALA A 179 19.78 21.35 -11.79
CA ALA A 179 20.09 21.55 -13.21
C ALA A 179 19.12 22.56 -13.86
N LYS A 180 17.82 22.48 -13.58
CA LYS A 180 16.82 23.45 -14.05
C LYS A 180 17.09 24.86 -13.53
N GLN A 181 17.46 24.99 -12.26
CA GLN A 181 17.81 26.29 -11.67
C GLN A 181 19.07 26.88 -12.33
N LYS A 182 20.10 26.06 -12.58
CA LYS A 182 21.30 26.48 -13.32
C LYS A 182 20.97 26.98 -14.72
N ILE A 183 20.10 26.28 -15.46
CA ILE A 183 19.67 26.72 -16.80
C ILE A 183 18.97 28.09 -16.71
N LYS A 184 18.13 28.30 -15.70
CA LYS A 184 17.44 29.58 -15.49
C LYS A 184 18.42 30.72 -15.19
N GLU A 185 19.47 30.44 -14.40
CA GLU A 185 20.53 31.41 -14.11
C GLU A 185 21.37 31.73 -15.35
N ILE A 186 21.79 30.72 -16.11
CA ILE A 186 22.52 30.88 -17.37
C ILE A 186 21.69 31.71 -18.37
N ASN A 187 20.40 31.45 -18.49
CA ASN A 187 19.52 32.22 -19.37
C ASN A 187 19.43 33.69 -18.98
N ARG A 188 19.32 34.01 -17.68
CA ARG A 188 19.32 35.39 -17.19
C ARG A 188 20.65 36.09 -17.47
N GLU A 189 21.77 35.40 -17.26
CA GLU A 189 23.10 35.93 -17.55
C GLU A 189 23.28 36.21 -19.06
N ARG A 190 22.83 35.28 -19.90
CA ARG A 190 22.84 35.42 -21.36
C ARG A 190 21.98 36.60 -21.82
N GLU A 191 20.79 36.77 -21.29
CA GLU A 191 19.92 37.93 -21.57
C GLU A 191 20.61 39.24 -21.18
N GLY A 192 21.23 39.30 -19.99
CA GLY A 192 21.98 40.47 -19.53
C GLY A 192 23.18 40.81 -20.43
N LEU A 193 23.97 39.81 -20.83
CA LEU A 193 25.11 40.01 -21.74
C LEU A 193 24.67 40.38 -23.15
N SER A 194 23.57 39.80 -23.64
CA SER A 194 23.00 40.17 -24.94
C SER A 194 22.59 41.64 -24.97
N LEU A 195 21.95 42.13 -23.90
CA LEU A 195 21.58 43.54 -23.78
C LEU A 195 22.82 44.47 -23.73
N ARG A 196 23.87 44.08 -23.00
CA ARG A 196 25.14 44.83 -22.99
C ARG A 196 25.78 44.86 -24.37
N LEU A 197 25.80 43.73 -25.08
CA LEU A 197 26.34 43.64 -26.42
C LEU A 197 25.57 44.53 -27.42
N GLU A 198 24.24 44.60 -27.33
CA GLU A 198 23.43 45.53 -28.14
C GLU A 198 23.73 46.99 -27.81
N THR A 199 23.82 47.33 -26.52
CA THR A 199 24.17 48.69 -26.07
C THR A 199 25.55 49.10 -26.60
N LEU A 200 26.51 48.18 -26.56
CA LEU A 200 27.87 48.41 -27.02
C LEU A 200 27.94 48.57 -28.55
N LYS A 201 27.19 47.76 -29.31
CA LYS A 201 27.04 47.92 -30.77
C LYS A 201 26.46 49.29 -31.13
N MET A 202 25.47 49.77 -30.36
CA MET A 202 24.90 51.10 -30.54
C MET A 202 25.93 52.20 -30.25
N ARG A 203 26.73 52.07 -29.17
CA ARG A 203 27.82 53.02 -28.86
C ARG A 203 28.87 53.07 -29.96
N ILE A 204 29.35 51.92 -30.43
CA ILE A 204 30.32 51.85 -31.54
C ILE A 204 29.77 52.59 -32.75
N ARG A 205 28.51 52.31 -33.14
CA ARG A 205 27.85 52.98 -34.27
C ARG A 205 27.79 54.50 -34.10
N THR A 206 27.41 54.99 -32.92
CA THR A 206 27.36 56.43 -32.63
C THR A 206 28.73 57.08 -32.73
N VAL A 207 29.78 56.43 -32.21
CA VAL A 207 31.16 56.96 -32.27
C VAL A 207 31.70 56.90 -33.70
N GLU A 208 31.39 55.87 -34.48
CA GLU A 208 31.74 55.78 -35.91
C GLU A 208 31.08 56.89 -36.74
N GLU A 209 29.81 57.19 -36.47
CA GLU A 209 29.06 58.25 -37.14
C GLU A 209 29.63 59.63 -36.80
N ALA A 210 29.98 59.86 -35.53
CA ALA A 210 30.64 61.09 -35.08
C ALA A 210 32.06 61.24 -35.67
N LYS A 211 32.83 60.14 -35.73
CA LYS A 211 34.15 60.12 -36.38
C LYS A 211 34.05 60.50 -37.86
N LYS A 212 33.06 59.97 -38.59
CA LYS A 212 32.85 60.28 -40.01
C LYS A 212 32.52 61.77 -40.22
N GLN A 213 31.70 62.37 -39.37
CA GLN A 213 31.42 63.81 -39.39
C GLN A 213 32.65 64.66 -39.08
N LEU A 214 33.56 64.15 -38.23
CA LEU A 214 34.80 64.83 -37.88
C LEU A 214 35.84 64.73 -39.01
N GLU A 215 35.95 63.58 -39.67
CA GLU A 215 36.79 63.35 -40.86
C GLU A 215 36.46 64.33 -42.01
N GLU A 216 35.18 64.69 -42.16
CA GLU A 216 34.74 65.72 -43.11
C GLU A 216 35.22 67.14 -42.73
N LYS A 217 35.38 67.43 -41.43
CA LYS A 217 35.84 68.72 -40.89
C LYS A 217 37.37 68.87 -40.79
N VAL A 218 38.11 67.78 -40.65
CA VAL A 218 39.59 67.79 -40.50
C VAL A 218 40.33 68.34 -41.73
N LYS A 219 39.67 68.40 -42.89
CA LYS A 219 40.19 69.08 -44.09
C LYS A 219 40.45 70.59 -43.89
N LEU A 220 40.09 71.18 -42.74
CA LEU A 220 40.16 72.63 -42.46
C LEU A 220 40.99 73.03 -41.21
N GLU A 221 41.30 72.14 -40.26
CA GLU A 221 41.96 72.51 -38.97
C GLU A 221 42.85 71.40 -38.35
N GLU A 222 44.06 71.76 -37.89
CA GLU A 222 45.05 70.87 -37.23
C GLU A 222 44.56 70.29 -35.89
N ALA A 223 43.72 71.01 -35.15
CA ALA A 223 43.16 70.57 -33.86
C ALA A 223 42.22 69.36 -33.98
N ALA A 224 41.68 69.10 -35.17
CA ALA A 224 40.77 68.00 -35.42
C ALA A 224 41.47 66.64 -35.55
N GLU A 225 42.78 66.62 -35.80
CA GLU A 225 43.57 65.39 -35.98
C GLU A 225 43.77 64.61 -34.66
N ASN A 226 43.95 65.31 -33.53
CA ASN A 226 44.06 64.68 -32.20
C ASN A 226 42.74 64.04 -31.75
N ASN A 227 41.61 64.73 -31.95
CA ASN A 227 40.28 64.19 -31.65
C ASN A 227 39.96 62.93 -32.48
N LEU A 228 40.48 62.85 -33.71
CA LEU A 228 40.32 61.68 -34.59
C LEU A 228 41.11 60.47 -34.10
N LYS A 229 42.30 60.70 -33.52
CA LYS A 229 43.09 59.66 -32.85
C LYS A 229 42.38 59.14 -31.60
N GLU A 230 41.82 60.03 -30.79
CA GLU A 230 41.05 59.66 -29.59
C GLU A 230 39.80 58.83 -29.93
N MET A 231 39.02 59.24 -30.94
CA MET A 231 37.86 58.47 -31.40
C MET A 231 38.24 57.10 -31.97
N SER A 232 39.37 57.02 -32.68
CA SER A 232 39.86 55.74 -33.21
C SER A 232 40.31 54.80 -32.09
N ALA A 233 40.96 55.32 -31.06
CA ALA A 233 41.32 54.55 -29.86
C ALA A 233 40.08 54.05 -29.11
N LEU A 234 39.06 54.90 -28.95
CA LEU A 234 37.79 54.53 -28.31
C LEU A 234 37.04 53.44 -29.10
N ILE A 235 36.99 53.52 -30.43
CA ILE A 235 36.39 52.47 -31.27
C ILE A 235 37.13 51.14 -31.10
N GLN A 236 38.46 51.18 -31.00
CA GLN A 236 39.27 49.98 -30.79
C GLN A 236 39.02 49.36 -29.42
N GLU A 237 38.96 50.17 -28.35
CA GLU A 237 38.61 49.72 -26.99
C GLU A 237 37.23 49.08 -26.95
N LEU A 238 36.21 49.76 -27.51
CA LEU A 238 34.85 49.23 -27.58
C LEU A 238 34.78 47.96 -28.44
N SER A 239 35.59 47.84 -29.50
CA SER A 239 35.64 46.63 -30.32
C SER A 239 36.26 45.44 -29.57
N MET A 240 37.29 45.68 -28.75
CA MET A 240 37.86 44.65 -27.87
C MET A 240 36.87 44.21 -26.79
N GLU A 241 36.13 45.15 -26.20
CA GLU A 241 35.07 44.84 -25.23
C GLU A 241 33.94 44.01 -25.89
N LYS A 242 33.58 44.33 -27.14
CA LYS A 242 32.60 43.58 -27.94
C LYS A 242 33.03 42.13 -28.13
N GLU A 243 34.28 41.91 -28.55
CA GLU A 243 34.82 40.57 -28.77
C GLU A 243 34.86 39.77 -27.46
N SER A 244 35.25 40.41 -26.36
CA SER A 244 35.21 39.80 -25.02
C SER A 244 33.80 39.33 -24.64
N LEU A 245 32.80 40.20 -24.79
CA LEU A 245 31.39 39.85 -24.51
C LEU A 245 30.87 38.74 -25.44
N GLN A 246 31.29 38.72 -26.71
CA GLN A 246 30.93 37.65 -27.64
C GLN A 246 31.53 36.30 -27.25
N GLN A 247 32.78 36.29 -26.78
CA GLN A 247 33.42 35.07 -26.26
C GLN A 247 32.73 34.57 -24.99
N GLU A 248 32.37 35.47 -24.08
CA GLU A 248 31.64 35.12 -22.86
C GLU A 248 30.27 34.50 -23.17
N LEU A 249 29.52 35.08 -24.13
CA LEU A 249 28.27 34.51 -24.63
C LEU A 249 28.45 33.11 -25.24
N TYR A 250 29.52 32.90 -26.01
CA TYR A 250 29.82 31.58 -26.59
C TYR A 250 30.12 30.54 -25.50
N LEU A 251 30.90 30.91 -24.48
CA LEU A 251 31.19 30.04 -23.33
C LEU A 251 29.92 29.70 -22.54
N LEU A 252 29.03 30.68 -22.33
CA LEU A 252 27.74 30.45 -21.67
C LEU A 252 26.83 29.53 -22.48
N GLN A 253 26.79 29.67 -23.80
CA GLN A 253 26.05 28.76 -24.67
C GLN A 253 26.58 27.33 -24.58
N GLY A 254 27.91 27.14 -24.53
CA GLY A 254 28.52 25.83 -24.29
C GLY A 254 28.13 25.23 -22.94
N LYS A 255 28.11 26.04 -21.87
CA LYS A 255 27.65 25.61 -20.53
C LYS A 255 26.16 25.25 -20.54
N GLU A 256 25.31 26.06 -21.18
CA GLU A 256 23.87 25.82 -21.32
C GLU A 256 23.61 24.47 -21.99
N ASN A 257 24.30 24.19 -23.10
CA ASN A 257 24.18 22.93 -23.82
C ASN A 257 24.59 21.75 -22.94
N ALA A 258 25.72 21.84 -22.23
CA ALA A 258 26.18 20.77 -21.34
C ALA A 258 25.19 20.49 -20.19
N VAL A 259 24.66 21.53 -19.55
CA VAL A 259 23.66 21.37 -18.47
C VAL A 259 22.34 20.84 -19.04
N THR A 260 21.96 21.23 -20.26
CA THR A 260 20.75 20.73 -20.94
C THR A 260 20.88 19.24 -21.27
N GLU A 261 22.02 18.79 -21.78
CA GLU A 261 22.29 17.36 -22.02
C GLU A 261 22.25 16.55 -20.72
N GLU A 262 22.83 17.09 -19.63
CA GLU A 262 22.75 16.46 -18.32
C GLU A 262 21.30 16.36 -17.82
N LEU A 263 20.51 17.42 -17.97
CA LEU A 263 19.10 17.44 -17.59
C LEU A 263 18.29 16.40 -18.38
N LEU A 264 18.48 16.29 -19.69
CA LEU A 264 17.83 15.27 -20.52
C LEU A 264 18.16 13.85 -20.06
N ARG A 265 19.42 13.61 -19.67
CA ARG A 265 19.85 12.32 -19.11
C ARG A 265 19.19 12.04 -17.75
N LEU A 266 19.09 13.05 -16.89
CA LEU A 266 18.42 12.94 -15.59
C LEU A 266 16.92 12.68 -15.77
N ASP A 267 16.25 13.39 -16.68
CA ASP A 267 14.82 13.24 -16.95
C ASP A 267 14.50 11.83 -17.48
N LYS A 268 15.34 11.26 -18.35
CA LYS A 268 15.18 9.88 -18.81
C LYS A 268 15.30 8.87 -17.66
N LYS A 269 16.28 9.04 -16.77
CA LYS A 269 16.45 8.17 -15.59
C LYS A 269 15.29 8.33 -14.62
N LYS A 270 14.88 9.57 -14.38
CA LYS A 270 13.74 9.93 -13.55
C LYS A 270 12.48 9.22 -14.00
N ALA A 271 12.12 9.33 -15.28
CA ALA A 271 10.93 8.66 -15.83
C ALA A 271 10.94 7.13 -15.59
N GLY A 272 12.11 6.49 -15.74
CA GLY A 272 12.28 5.06 -15.44
C GLY A 272 12.07 4.72 -13.96
N LEU A 273 12.60 5.53 -13.05
CA LEU A 273 12.45 5.34 -11.61
C LEU A 273 11.04 5.70 -11.11
N GLU A 274 10.41 6.74 -11.67
CA GLU A 274 9.02 7.11 -11.37
C GLU A 274 8.10 5.96 -11.72
N LYS A 275 8.20 5.43 -12.95
CA LYS A 275 7.42 4.26 -13.36
C LYS A 275 7.66 3.06 -12.43
N ALA A 276 8.90 2.77 -12.09
CA ALA A 276 9.22 1.68 -11.16
C ALA A 276 8.56 1.91 -9.78
N ASN A 277 8.61 3.13 -9.23
CA ASN A 277 7.96 3.45 -7.96
C ASN A 277 6.43 3.36 -8.05
N LEU A 278 5.82 3.73 -9.16
CA LEU A 278 4.37 3.62 -9.35
C LEU A 278 3.91 2.17 -9.49
N ASP A 279 4.69 1.32 -10.18
CA ASP A 279 4.45 -0.12 -10.21
C ASP A 279 4.52 -0.72 -8.79
N LYS A 280 5.43 -0.21 -7.96
CA LYS A 280 5.57 -0.57 -6.54
C LYS A 280 4.41 -0.07 -5.68
N MET A 281 3.89 1.13 -5.93
CA MET A 281 2.65 1.63 -5.30
C MET A 281 1.43 0.77 -5.64
N TYR A 282 1.31 0.36 -6.89
CA TYR A 282 0.26 -0.56 -7.28
C TYR A 282 0.41 -1.92 -6.57
N HIS A 283 1.64 -2.44 -6.49
CA HIS A 283 1.92 -3.67 -5.75
C HIS A 283 1.65 -3.53 -4.24
N TRP A 284 1.94 -2.36 -3.66
CA TRP A 284 1.63 -2.04 -2.26
C TRP A 284 0.13 -2.18 -1.97
N LEU A 285 -0.75 -1.67 -2.83
CA LEU A 285 -2.19 -1.90 -2.69
C LEU A 285 -2.55 -3.40 -2.71
N LYS A 286 -1.93 -4.15 -3.64
CA LYS A 286 -2.20 -5.59 -3.83
C LYS A 286 -1.85 -6.45 -2.62
N ILE A 287 -0.74 -6.15 -1.94
CA ILE A 287 -0.29 -6.91 -0.76
C ILE A 287 -1.05 -6.51 0.50
N HIS A 288 -1.62 -5.30 0.55
CA HIS A 288 -2.47 -4.84 1.66
C HIS A 288 -3.93 -5.24 1.51
N GLN A 289 -4.33 -5.85 0.38
CA GLN A 289 -5.65 -6.44 0.22
C GLN A 289 -5.76 -7.74 1.02
N SER A 290 -6.67 -7.75 1.99
CA SER A 290 -7.00 -8.89 2.83
C SER A 290 -7.52 -10.08 2.02
N GLY A 291 -6.99 -11.26 2.31
CA GLY A 291 -7.45 -12.51 1.69
C GLY A 291 -8.82 -12.99 2.19
N SER A 292 -9.27 -12.55 3.37
CA SER A 292 -10.54 -12.98 3.97
C SER A 292 -11.72 -12.11 3.49
N SER A 293 -11.61 -10.80 3.65
CA SER A 293 -12.69 -9.86 3.31
C SER A 293 -12.56 -9.30 1.88
N GLY A 294 -11.37 -9.30 1.29
CA GLY A 294 -11.10 -8.58 0.04
C GLY A 294 -10.84 -7.07 0.21
N LEU A 295 -10.94 -6.52 1.42
CA LEU A 295 -10.69 -5.12 1.72
C LEU A 295 -9.20 -4.78 1.85
N VAL A 296 -8.83 -3.56 1.54
CA VAL A 296 -7.46 -3.01 1.69
C VAL A 296 -7.38 -2.20 2.99
N MET A 297 -6.34 -2.42 3.80
CA MET A 297 -6.10 -1.59 4.99
C MET A 297 -5.78 -0.15 4.57
N SER A 298 -6.54 0.82 5.08
CA SER A 298 -6.46 2.23 4.73
C SER A 298 -5.14 2.89 5.11
N PHE A 299 -4.63 2.55 6.30
CA PHE A 299 -3.43 3.13 6.88
C PHE A 299 -2.46 2.05 7.35
N GLU A 300 -1.23 2.12 6.84
CA GLU A 300 -0.13 1.22 7.24
C GLU A 300 0.84 1.98 8.15
N GLY A 301 0.75 1.79 9.47
CA GLY A 301 1.65 2.41 10.46
C GLY A 301 0.96 3.23 11.54
N ASP A 302 -0.37 3.38 11.50
CA ASP A 302 -1.16 3.93 12.59
C ASP A 302 -1.77 2.79 13.42
N ASP A 303 -1.37 2.70 14.69
CA ASP A 303 -1.84 1.64 15.60
C ASP A 303 -3.34 1.80 15.97
N ASP A 304 -3.86 3.03 16.05
CA ASP A 304 -5.25 3.30 16.44
C ASP A 304 -6.22 2.98 15.29
N LEU A 305 -5.77 3.21 14.06
CA LEU A 305 -6.51 2.89 12.83
C LEU A 305 -6.05 1.55 12.23
N SER A 306 -5.36 0.73 13.02
CA SER A 306 -4.82 -0.55 12.55
C SER A 306 -5.93 -1.42 12.00
N LYS A 307 -5.75 -1.86 10.74
CA LYS A 307 -6.68 -2.70 9.98
C LYS A 307 -8.02 -2.05 9.61
N TRP A 308 -8.21 -0.75 9.84
CA TRP A 308 -9.41 -0.08 9.35
C TRP A 308 -9.37 -0.01 7.82
N ALA A 309 -10.53 -0.23 7.21
CA ALA A 309 -10.79 -0.12 5.79
C ALA A 309 -11.96 0.86 5.61
N PHE A 310 -11.64 2.14 5.43
CA PHE A 310 -12.64 3.18 5.14
C PHE A 310 -13.22 2.96 3.75
N ILE A 311 -14.55 3.05 3.61
CA ILE A 311 -15.21 2.72 2.33
C ILE A 311 -14.79 3.66 1.20
N TYR A 312 -14.44 4.91 1.52
CA TYR A 312 -13.86 5.86 0.58
C TYR A 312 -12.53 5.31 0.00
N ASP A 313 -11.61 4.88 0.85
CA ASP A 313 -10.34 4.28 0.44
C ASP A 313 -10.54 2.99 -0.35
N GLN A 314 -11.55 2.18 0.02
CA GLN A 314 -11.90 0.97 -0.74
C GLN A 314 -12.37 1.32 -2.15
N SER A 315 -13.12 2.42 -2.29
CA SER A 315 -13.59 2.92 -3.56
C SER A 315 -12.42 3.36 -4.45
N LEU A 316 -11.45 4.08 -3.87
CA LEU A 316 -10.24 4.48 -4.59
C LEU A 316 -9.38 3.26 -4.98
N ALA A 317 -9.17 2.31 -4.07
CA ALA A 317 -8.44 1.08 -4.38
C ALA A 317 -9.13 0.28 -5.50
N ALA A 318 -10.45 0.14 -5.47
CA ALA A 318 -11.21 -0.54 -6.51
C ALA A 318 -11.11 0.16 -7.88
N GLN A 319 -11.11 1.49 -7.89
CA GLN A 319 -10.89 2.26 -9.12
C GLN A 319 -9.47 2.09 -9.66
N VAL A 320 -8.45 2.08 -8.80
CA VAL A 320 -7.08 1.75 -9.22
C VAL A 320 -7.00 0.35 -9.80
N TYR A 321 -7.55 -0.68 -9.15
CA TYR A 321 -7.59 -2.04 -9.71
C TYR A 321 -8.29 -2.08 -11.06
N THR A 322 -9.41 -1.37 -11.20
CA THR A 322 -10.16 -1.26 -12.46
C THR A 322 -9.32 -0.59 -13.54
N ASN A 323 -8.62 0.50 -13.22
CA ASN A 323 -7.76 1.22 -14.16
C ASN A 323 -6.57 0.36 -14.64
N PHE A 324 -6.05 -0.51 -13.76
CA PHE A 324 -5.02 -1.49 -14.08
C PHE A 324 -5.57 -2.79 -14.70
N SER A 325 -6.88 -2.85 -15.00
CA SER A 325 -7.58 -4.04 -15.52
C SER A 325 -7.45 -5.29 -14.61
N ASP A 326 -7.14 -5.12 -13.33
CA ASP A 326 -7.10 -6.19 -12.31
C ASP A 326 -8.50 -6.34 -11.69
N TYR A 327 -9.47 -6.68 -12.56
CA TYR A 327 -10.89 -6.75 -12.22
C TYR A 327 -11.16 -7.74 -11.09
N GLU A 328 -10.41 -8.83 -10.99
CA GLU A 328 -10.56 -9.83 -9.93
C GLU A 328 -10.29 -9.25 -8.54
N ARG A 329 -9.40 -8.25 -8.40
CA ARG A 329 -9.19 -7.57 -7.11
C ARG A 329 -10.28 -6.55 -6.81
N ALA A 330 -10.78 -5.85 -7.81
CA ALA A 330 -11.93 -4.95 -7.66
C ALA A 330 -13.17 -5.75 -7.21
N LYS A 331 -13.44 -6.90 -7.86
CA LYS A 331 -14.54 -7.81 -7.52
C LYS A 331 -14.52 -8.25 -6.07
N LYS A 332 -13.36 -8.56 -5.49
CA LYS A 332 -13.28 -8.93 -4.06
C LYS A 332 -13.79 -7.84 -3.13
N ILE A 333 -13.49 -6.57 -3.42
CA ILE A 333 -14.02 -5.43 -2.66
C ILE A 333 -15.55 -5.35 -2.85
N PHE A 334 -16.03 -5.45 -4.09
CA PHE A 334 -17.47 -5.35 -4.36
C PHE A 334 -18.27 -6.55 -3.85
N ASP A 335 -17.70 -7.76 -3.87
CA ASP A 335 -18.29 -8.98 -3.31
C ASP A 335 -18.49 -8.84 -1.79
N PHE A 336 -17.58 -8.16 -1.10
CA PHE A 336 -17.77 -7.81 0.30
C PHE A 336 -19.00 -6.92 0.48
N PHE A 337 -19.08 -5.80 -0.23
CA PHE A 337 -20.22 -4.87 -0.10
C PHE A 337 -21.55 -5.45 -0.59
N LYS A 338 -21.51 -6.35 -1.56
CA LYS A 338 -22.70 -7.04 -2.07
C LYS A 338 -23.20 -8.09 -1.08
N ASN A 339 -22.30 -8.91 -0.52
CA ASN A 339 -22.69 -10.16 0.15
C ASN A 339 -22.43 -10.20 1.66
N GLN A 340 -21.51 -9.39 2.20
CA GLN A 340 -20.97 -9.55 3.56
C GLN A 340 -21.13 -8.31 4.44
N ALA A 341 -20.98 -7.11 3.87
CA ALA A 341 -20.94 -5.87 4.62
C ALA A 341 -22.25 -5.62 5.36
N LYS A 342 -22.16 -5.34 6.66
CA LYS A 342 -23.29 -4.85 7.46
C LYS A 342 -23.67 -3.44 7.02
N LYS A 343 -24.97 -3.14 6.97
CA LYS A 343 -25.54 -1.90 6.44
C LYS A 343 -26.52 -1.27 7.42
N LYS A 344 -26.81 0.02 7.25
CA LYS A 344 -27.94 0.72 7.89
C LYS A 344 -28.86 1.23 6.78
N GLY A 345 -30.02 0.62 6.64
CA GLY A 345 -30.84 0.83 5.44
C GLY A 345 -30.18 0.18 4.23
N ARG A 346 -30.05 0.92 3.12
CA ARG A 346 -29.31 0.46 1.93
C ARG A 346 -27.88 0.98 1.89
N SER A 347 -27.56 1.95 2.74
CA SER A 347 -26.24 2.56 2.89
C SER A 347 -25.31 1.78 3.82
N PHE A 348 -24.01 1.92 3.58
CA PHE A 348 -22.93 1.27 4.30
C PHE A 348 -22.36 2.15 5.40
N PHE A 349 -21.77 1.50 6.40
CA PHE A 349 -21.00 2.15 7.45
C PHE A 349 -19.67 2.69 6.91
N ASN A 350 -19.12 3.75 7.50
CA ASN A 350 -17.95 4.46 6.99
C ASN A 350 -16.67 3.61 6.96
N ALA A 351 -16.52 2.66 7.88
CA ALA A 351 -15.34 1.81 7.96
C ALA A 351 -15.65 0.41 8.47
N TYR A 352 -14.83 -0.54 8.02
CA TYR A 352 -14.85 -1.94 8.43
C TYR A 352 -13.44 -2.41 8.82
N TYR A 353 -13.34 -3.45 9.64
CA TYR A 353 -12.06 -4.11 9.88
C TYR A 353 -11.69 -4.98 8.68
N ALA A 354 -10.51 -4.77 8.10
CA ALA A 354 -10.07 -5.46 6.88
C ALA A 354 -9.90 -6.98 7.07
N ASP A 355 -9.62 -7.47 8.28
CA ASP A 355 -9.44 -8.90 8.54
C ASP A 355 -10.75 -9.66 8.76
N SER A 356 -11.71 -9.04 9.45
CA SER A 356 -12.97 -9.68 9.86
C SER A 356 -14.19 -9.23 9.07
N GLY A 357 -14.16 -8.06 8.44
CA GLY A 357 -15.30 -7.46 7.75
C GLY A 357 -16.35 -6.83 8.68
N GLU A 358 -16.09 -6.79 9.99
CA GLU A 358 -16.98 -6.19 10.97
C GLU A 358 -16.93 -4.65 10.93
N PRO A 359 -18.03 -3.91 11.20
CA PRO A 359 -18.01 -2.46 11.24
C PRO A 359 -17.02 -1.92 12.29
N ALA A 360 -16.14 -1.02 11.85
CA ALA A 360 -15.19 -0.31 12.69
C ALA A 360 -15.71 1.09 13.06
N GLU A 361 -16.46 1.73 12.16
CA GLU A 361 -17.11 3.02 12.40
C GLU A 361 -18.58 2.97 11.95
N TYR A 362 -19.51 3.13 12.89
CA TYR A 362 -20.95 2.97 12.64
C TYR A 362 -21.63 4.21 12.05
N ALA A 363 -20.88 5.29 11.77
CA ALA A 363 -21.41 6.44 11.06
C ALA A 363 -21.72 6.08 9.60
N VAL A 364 -22.71 6.76 9.02
CA VAL A 364 -23.12 6.59 7.63
C VAL A 364 -23.07 7.96 6.97
N ASN A 365 -22.04 8.18 6.16
CA ASN A 365 -21.88 9.43 5.43
C ASN A 365 -22.23 9.24 3.95
N SER A 366 -22.87 10.26 3.36
CA SER A 366 -23.29 10.29 1.96
C SER A 366 -22.09 10.19 1.02
N GLY A 367 -21.05 11.02 1.20
CA GLY A 367 -19.86 11.04 0.33
C GLY A 367 -19.19 9.67 0.17
N PRO A 368 -18.70 9.03 1.25
CA PRO A 368 -18.07 7.71 1.17
C PRO A 368 -18.95 6.62 0.53
N ASN A 369 -20.27 6.67 0.75
CA ASN A 369 -21.21 5.76 0.08
C ASN A 369 -21.32 6.06 -1.42
N ILE A 370 -21.44 7.33 -1.79
CA ILE A 370 -21.48 7.76 -3.20
C ILE A 370 -20.20 7.31 -3.92
N TRP A 371 -19.03 7.48 -3.31
CA TRP A 371 -17.76 7.03 -3.87
C TRP A 371 -17.71 5.52 -4.15
N LEU A 372 -18.33 4.70 -3.30
CA LEU A 372 -18.48 3.26 -3.56
C LEU A 372 -19.35 3.01 -4.78
N GLY A 373 -20.44 3.76 -4.91
CA GLY A 373 -21.28 3.75 -6.10
C GLY A 373 -20.50 4.13 -7.36
N ILE A 374 -19.74 5.22 -7.33
CA ILE A 374 -18.88 5.67 -8.44
C ILE A 374 -17.88 4.58 -8.84
N ALA A 375 -17.20 3.96 -7.86
CA ALA A 375 -16.25 2.88 -8.13
C ALA A 375 -16.91 1.67 -8.82
N ILE A 376 -18.13 1.30 -8.42
CA ILE A 376 -18.91 0.24 -9.08
C ILE A 376 -19.25 0.61 -10.53
N LEU A 377 -19.62 1.86 -10.80
CA LEU A 377 -19.97 2.30 -12.15
C LEU A 377 -18.75 2.35 -13.07
N GLN A 378 -17.61 2.83 -12.57
CA GLN A 378 -16.34 2.78 -13.29
C GLN A 378 -15.95 1.33 -13.63
N TYR A 379 -16.06 0.43 -12.66
CA TYR A 379 -15.86 -1.00 -12.87
C TYR A 379 -16.83 -1.57 -13.91
N THR A 380 -18.12 -1.26 -13.80
CA THR A 380 -19.16 -1.73 -14.72
C THR A 380 -18.86 -1.27 -16.14
N ASN A 381 -18.49 0.00 -16.33
CA ASN A 381 -18.15 0.58 -17.63
C ASN A 381 -16.91 -0.09 -18.24
N LYS A 382 -15.82 -0.23 -17.47
CA LYS A 382 -14.55 -0.77 -17.99
C LYS A 382 -14.55 -2.29 -18.18
N SER A 383 -15.24 -3.04 -17.32
CA SER A 383 -15.25 -4.51 -17.37
C SER A 383 -16.42 -5.11 -18.15
N GLY A 384 -17.51 -4.35 -18.34
CA GLY A 384 -18.78 -4.86 -18.85
C GLY A 384 -19.55 -5.77 -17.88
N ASP A 385 -19.12 -5.87 -16.62
CA ASP A 385 -19.75 -6.72 -15.60
C ASP A 385 -20.74 -5.92 -14.75
N TYR A 386 -22.03 -6.22 -14.94
CA TYR A 386 -23.15 -5.52 -14.32
C TYR A 386 -23.58 -6.09 -12.96
N GLN A 387 -22.91 -7.12 -12.44
CA GLN A 387 -23.40 -7.86 -11.26
C GLN A 387 -23.47 -7.02 -9.97
N TYR A 388 -22.76 -5.90 -9.92
CA TYR A 388 -22.72 -4.98 -8.76
C TYR A 388 -23.58 -3.74 -8.97
N LEU A 389 -24.16 -3.53 -10.15
CA LEU A 389 -24.96 -2.34 -10.46
C LEU A 389 -26.10 -2.14 -9.45
N GLY A 390 -26.75 -3.22 -9.01
CA GLY A 390 -27.80 -3.15 -7.98
C GLY A 390 -27.34 -2.52 -6.66
N VAL A 391 -26.06 -2.68 -6.28
CA VAL A 391 -25.49 -2.03 -5.09
C VAL A 391 -25.37 -0.52 -5.30
N ALA A 392 -24.94 -0.07 -6.49
CA ALA A 392 -24.92 1.34 -6.84
C ALA A 392 -26.34 1.94 -6.88
N GLU A 393 -27.32 1.23 -7.46
CA GLU A 393 -28.71 1.69 -7.48
C GLU A 393 -29.33 1.79 -6.08
N ASP A 394 -28.97 0.88 -5.18
CA ASP A 394 -29.36 0.92 -3.77
C ASP A 394 -28.80 2.13 -3.01
N ILE A 395 -27.52 2.46 -3.24
CA ILE A 395 -26.91 3.70 -2.74
C ILE A 395 -27.65 4.91 -3.30
N ALA A 396 -27.88 4.94 -4.62
CA ALA A 396 -28.58 6.06 -5.28
C ALA A 396 -29.99 6.26 -4.71
N PHE A 397 -30.70 5.18 -4.37
CA PHE A 397 -32.00 5.26 -3.75
C PHE A 397 -31.95 6.02 -2.41
N ASP A 398 -31.03 5.66 -1.52
CA ASP A 398 -30.89 6.34 -0.22
C ASP A 398 -30.45 7.80 -0.39
N ILE A 399 -29.56 8.10 -1.34
CA ILE A 399 -29.10 9.47 -1.60
C ILE A 399 -30.22 10.34 -2.18
N ILE A 400 -31.00 9.82 -3.13
CA ILE A 400 -32.19 10.51 -3.66
C ILE A 400 -33.25 10.69 -2.56
N TYR A 401 -33.40 9.72 -1.66
CA TYR A 401 -34.27 9.87 -0.51
C TYR A 401 -33.83 11.05 0.38
N LEU A 402 -32.54 11.19 0.66
CA LEU A 402 -32.01 12.35 1.39
C LEU A 402 -32.21 13.66 0.62
N GLN A 403 -31.95 13.66 -0.69
CA GLN A 403 -32.15 14.81 -1.56
C GLN A 403 -33.59 15.32 -1.52
N ASN A 404 -34.57 14.42 -1.57
CA ASN A 404 -35.99 14.77 -1.57
C ASN A 404 -36.50 15.25 -0.20
N ARG A 405 -35.72 15.13 0.87
CA ARG A 405 -36.04 15.73 2.19
C ARG A 405 -35.59 17.18 2.30
N ASP A 406 -34.84 17.68 1.33
CA ASP A 406 -34.49 19.09 1.19
C ASP A 406 -35.32 19.70 0.06
N GLU A 407 -36.14 20.70 0.37
CA GLU A 407 -36.99 21.36 -0.64
C GLU A 407 -36.17 22.02 -1.76
N GLU A 408 -34.92 22.38 -1.48
CA GLU A 408 -33.96 22.96 -2.43
C GLU A 408 -33.13 21.92 -3.18
N GLY A 409 -33.30 20.62 -2.87
CA GLY A 409 -32.64 19.51 -3.57
C GLY A 409 -31.20 19.23 -3.13
N GLY A 410 -30.78 19.71 -1.96
CA GLY A 410 -29.47 19.43 -1.37
C GLY A 410 -29.41 18.08 -0.66
N ILE A 411 -28.22 17.48 -0.70
CA ILE A 411 -27.93 16.21 -0.02
C ILE A 411 -27.19 16.49 1.29
N ARG A 412 -27.72 15.95 2.38
CA ARG A 412 -27.12 16.06 3.71
C ARG A 412 -25.90 15.15 3.84
N GLY A 413 -25.09 15.43 4.86
CA GLY A 413 -23.89 14.65 5.21
C GLY A 413 -24.16 13.16 5.41
N GLY A 414 -25.38 12.77 5.77
CA GLY A 414 -25.84 11.41 6.02
C GLY A 414 -27.25 11.42 6.60
N PRO A 415 -27.87 10.25 6.86
CA PRO A 415 -29.24 10.16 7.35
C PRO A 415 -29.45 10.79 8.74
N ASP A 416 -28.44 10.72 9.61
CA ASP A 416 -28.48 11.28 10.97
C ASP A 416 -27.72 12.61 11.08
N LEU A 417 -27.32 13.20 9.95
CA LEU A 417 -26.52 14.42 9.89
C LEU A 417 -27.32 15.57 9.27
N HIS A 418 -27.15 16.78 9.82
CA HIS A 418 -27.92 17.95 9.41
C HIS A 418 -27.14 18.95 8.56
N TYR A 419 -25.82 18.79 8.44
CA TYR A 419 -24.99 19.65 7.60
C TYR A 419 -25.08 19.23 6.12
N TYR A 420 -24.74 20.16 5.23
CA TYR A 420 -24.62 19.91 3.80
C TYR A 420 -23.19 20.20 3.37
N SER A 421 -22.55 19.23 2.71
CA SER A 421 -21.20 19.38 2.15
C SER A 421 -21.29 19.62 0.65
N THR A 422 -20.56 20.61 0.16
CA THR A 422 -20.42 20.87 -1.28
C THR A 422 -19.77 19.68 -1.97
N GLU A 423 -18.73 19.10 -1.37
CA GLU A 423 -18.04 17.90 -1.87
C GLU A 423 -19.04 16.75 -2.09
N HIS A 424 -19.83 16.39 -1.07
CA HIS A 424 -20.80 15.29 -1.19
C HIS A 424 -21.87 15.55 -2.28
N ASN A 425 -22.23 16.82 -2.52
CA ASN A 425 -23.17 17.16 -3.58
C ASN A 425 -22.48 17.11 -4.95
N ILE A 426 -21.21 17.51 -5.07
CA ILE A 426 -20.44 17.32 -6.31
C ILE A 426 -20.26 15.83 -6.62
N ASP A 427 -19.96 15.01 -5.61
CA ASP A 427 -19.90 13.55 -5.76
C ASP A 427 -21.23 12.99 -6.26
N ALA A 428 -22.34 13.43 -5.69
CA ALA A 428 -23.68 13.00 -6.09
C ALA A 428 -24.02 13.41 -7.52
N TYR A 429 -23.60 14.61 -7.96
CA TYR A 429 -23.73 15.04 -9.35
C TYR A 429 -23.01 14.06 -10.29
N ALA A 430 -21.74 13.74 -10.01
CA ALA A 430 -20.97 12.77 -10.78
C ALA A 430 -21.66 11.41 -10.82
N PHE A 431 -22.03 10.90 -9.65
CA PHE A 431 -22.63 9.59 -9.49
C PHE A 431 -23.96 9.43 -10.24
N PHE A 432 -24.87 10.41 -10.13
CA PHE A 432 -26.13 10.39 -10.85
C PHE A 432 -25.93 10.54 -12.36
N ASN A 433 -24.92 11.32 -12.79
CA ASN A 433 -24.57 11.41 -14.19
C ASN A 433 -24.11 10.06 -14.75
N MET A 434 -23.18 9.38 -14.07
CA MET A 434 -22.70 8.05 -14.47
C MET A 434 -23.82 7.00 -14.48
N LEU A 435 -24.69 7.02 -13.47
CA LEU A 435 -25.85 6.12 -13.42
C LEU A 435 -26.79 6.37 -14.60
N TYR A 436 -27.06 7.63 -14.93
CA TYR A 436 -27.86 7.96 -16.10
C TYR A 436 -27.18 7.48 -17.38
N GLU A 437 -25.87 7.68 -17.54
CA GLU A 437 -25.12 7.24 -18.70
C GLU A 437 -25.21 5.71 -18.91
N ILE A 438 -25.09 4.92 -17.84
CA ILE A 438 -25.13 3.45 -17.89
C ILE A 438 -26.56 2.91 -18.03
N THR A 439 -27.53 3.46 -17.29
CA THR A 439 -28.88 2.87 -17.16
C THR A 439 -29.94 3.54 -18.03
N LYS A 440 -29.69 4.78 -18.48
CA LYS A 440 -30.65 5.67 -19.16
C LYS A 440 -31.94 5.94 -18.37
N LYS A 441 -31.94 5.73 -17.05
CA LYS A 441 -33.11 5.99 -16.19
C LYS A 441 -33.24 7.47 -15.87
N GLU A 442 -34.36 8.07 -16.29
CA GLU A 442 -34.64 9.50 -16.16
C GLU A 442 -34.60 10.02 -14.71
N SER A 443 -34.91 9.18 -13.72
CA SER A 443 -34.82 9.56 -12.30
C SER A 443 -33.42 10.04 -11.90
N TYR A 444 -32.37 9.49 -12.50
CA TYR A 444 -30.99 9.89 -12.21
C TYR A 444 -30.64 11.20 -12.91
N LEU A 445 -31.16 11.45 -14.11
CA LEU A 445 -31.02 12.75 -14.77
C LEU A 445 -31.68 13.86 -13.94
N VAL A 446 -32.90 13.62 -13.45
CA VAL A 446 -33.60 14.57 -12.57
C VAL A 446 -32.83 14.82 -11.27
N ALA A 447 -32.31 13.76 -10.63
CA ALA A 447 -31.52 13.89 -9.40
C ALA A 447 -30.22 14.67 -9.64
N ARG A 448 -29.52 14.42 -10.75
CA ARG A 448 -28.33 15.17 -11.19
C ARG A 448 -28.62 16.65 -11.32
N GLU A 449 -29.68 17.03 -12.04
CA GLU A 449 -30.01 18.44 -12.26
C GLU A 449 -30.45 19.15 -10.96
N LYS A 450 -31.18 18.47 -10.06
CA LYS A 450 -31.47 19.01 -8.74
C LYS A 450 -30.20 19.33 -7.96
N THR A 451 -29.24 18.40 -7.95
CA THR A 451 -27.96 18.59 -7.26
C THR A 451 -27.16 19.75 -7.86
N LEU A 452 -27.08 19.85 -9.19
CA LEU A 452 -26.37 20.95 -9.85
C LEU A 452 -26.99 22.31 -9.51
N ASN A 453 -28.31 22.41 -9.56
CA ASN A 453 -29.03 23.63 -9.19
C ASN A 453 -28.78 24.03 -7.73
N TRP A 454 -28.70 23.06 -6.83
CA TRP A 454 -28.36 23.30 -5.43
C TRP A 454 -26.91 23.81 -5.27
N ILE A 455 -25.95 23.19 -5.97
CA ILE A 455 -24.54 23.62 -5.97
C ILE A 455 -24.42 25.08 -6.42
N VAL A 456 -25.00 25.41 -7.59
CA VAL A 456 -24.94 26.77 -8.14
C VAL A 456 -25.57 27.79 -7.19
N ARG A 457 -26.71 27.44 -6.55
CA ARG A 457 -27.43 28.36 -5.65
C ARG A 457 -26.70 28.63 -4.34
N HIS A 458 -26.05 27.61 -3.76
CA HIS A 458 -25.57 27.72 -2.38
C HIS A 458 -24.06 27.86 -2.25
N THR A 459 -23.29 27.43 -3.25
CA THR A 459 -21.84 27.29 -3.13
C THR A 459 -21.06 28.39 -3.86
N TYR A 460 -21.69 29.05 -4.85
CA TYR A 460 -21.09 30.08 -5.69
C TYR A 460 -21.97 31.34 -5.70
N ASP A 461 -21.37 32.53 -5.61
CA ASP A 461 -22.12 33.79 -5.52
C ASP A 461 -22.05 34.67 -6.79
N GLY A 462 -21.44 34.16 -7.88
CA GLY A 462 -21.34 34.88 -9.16
C GLY A 462 -20.31 36.01 -9.18
N THR A 463 -19.97 36.57 -8.03
CA THR A 463 -19.08 37.73 -7.87
C THR A 463 -17.69 37.34 -7.37
N ASN A 464 -17.59 36.19 -6.71
CA ASN A 464 -16.36 35.65 -6.15
C ASN A 464 -16.23 34.20 -6.61
N PRO A 465 -15.06 33.76 -7.16
CA PRO A 465 -14.83 32.38 -7.54
C PRO A 465 -14.74 31.39 -6.36
N PHE A 466 -15.08 31.88 -5.16
CA PHE A 466 -15.10 31.16 -3.92
C PHE A 466 -16.19 30.10 -3.91
N ILE A 467 -15.77 28.83 -3.88
CA ILE A 467 -16.66 27.69 -3.62
C ILE A 467 -16.66 27.45 -2.11
N LYS A 468 -17.84 27.60 -1.51
CA LYS A 468 -18.05 27.30 -0.08
C LYS A 468 -17.93 25.81 0.18
N ARG A 469 -17.34 25.41 1.31
CA ARG A 469 -17.31 24.00 1.74
C ARG A 469 -18.70 23.40 1.93
N GLY A 470 -19.70 24.21 2.28
CA GLY A 470 -21.07 23.73 2.42
C GLY A 470 -22.10 24.84 2.57
N LYS A 471 -23.38 24.47 2.62
CA LYS A 471 -24.47 25.42 2.90
C LYS A 471 -24.33 25.93 4.35
N GLY A 472 -24.09 27.23 4.48
CA GLY A 472 -23.82 27.86 5.78
C GLY A 472 -22.37 27.68 6.28
N ASP A 473 -21.47 27.16 5.44
CA ASP A 473 -20.07 26.93 5.79
C ASP A 473 -19.15 27.55 4.74
N SER A 474 -18.58 28.71 5.06
CA SER A 474 -17.68 29.46 4.18
C SER A 474 -16.20 29.04 4.33
N THR A 475 -15.92 27.86 4.86
CA THR A 475 -14.54 27.35 4.87
C THR A 475 -14.05 27.14 3.44
N ILE A 476 -12.80 27.50 3.17
CA ILE A 476 -12.11 27.17 1.92
C ILE A 476 -11.53 25.76 2.07
N ALA A 477 -12.07 24.82 1.30
CA ALA A 477 -11.63 23.43 1.25
C ALA A 477 -11.22 23.07 -0.17
N THR A 478 -9.99 22.57 -0.33
CA THR A 478 -9.35 22.40 -1.65
C THR A 478 -10.07 21.41 -2.56
N ASP A 479 -10.56 20.32 -2.01
CA ASP A 479 -11.32 19.28 -2.72
C ASP A 479 -12.50 19.85 -3.52
N THR A 480 -13.25 20.80 -2.94
CA THR A 480 -14.42 21.39 -3.61
C THR A 480 -14.07 22.07 -4.94
N TYR A 481 -12.86 22.63 -5.06
CA TYR A 481 -12.39 23.25 -6.30
C TYR A 481 -11.94 22.20 -7.31
N ALA A 482 -11.15 21.22 -6.88
CA ALA A 482 -10.66 20.14 -7.75
C ALA A 482 -11.83 19.30 -8.29
N PHE A 483 -12.77 18.92 -7.43
CA PHE A 483 -13.91 18.09 -7.78
C PHE A 483 -14.95 18.84 -8.61
N ALA A 484 -15.13 20.16 -8.43
CA ALA A 484 -15.98 20.92 -9.35
C ALA A 484 -15.50 20.77 -10.80
N ILE A 485 -14.19 20.88 -11.04
CA ILE A 485 -13.60 20.66 -12.37
C ILE A 485 -13.73 19.20 -12.80
N ALA A 486 -13.42 18.25 -11.92
CA ALA A 486 -13.38 16.83 -12.28
C ALA A 486 -14.76 16.18 -12.49
N ALA A 487 -15.78 16.56 -11.73
CA ALA A 487 -17.12 16.00 -11.81
C ALA A 487 -18.04 16.76 -12.79
N ILE A 488 -18.05 18.10 -12.71
CA ILE A 488 -18.96 18.94 -13.51
C ILE A 488 -18.34 19.21 -14.89
N GLY A 489 -17.03 19.42 -14.95
CA GLY A 489 -16.31 19.73 -16.16
C GLY A 489 -16.30 21.23 -16.49
N PRO A 490 -15.20 21.75 -17.06
CA PRO A 490 -15.03 23.19 -17.29
C PRO A 490 -16.08 23.77 -18.24
N GLN A 491 -16.52 23.02 -19.25
CA GLN A 491 -17.58 23.46 -20.16
C GLN A 491 -18.91 23.66 -19.42
N ARG A 492 -19.35 22.67 -18.64
CA ARG A 492 -20.63 22.75 -17.93
C ARG A 492 -20.60 23.80 -16.83
N LEU A 493 -19.45 24.02 -16.20
CA LEU A 493 -19.24 25.13 -15.27
C LEU A 493 -19.47 26.48 -15.96
N GLU A 494 -18.88 26.71 -17.14
CA GLU A 494 -19.11 27.94 -17.92
C GLU A 494 -20.61 28.13 -18.25
N GLU A 495 -21.31 27.07 -18.64
CA GLU A 495 -22.74 27.10 -18.97
C GLU A 495 -23.63 27.53 -17.79
N VAL A 496 -23.24 27.18 -16.56
CA VAL A 496 -23.96 27.57 -15.34
C VAL A 496 -23.41 28.86 -14.69
N GLY A 497 -22.52 29.57 -15.38
CA GLY A 497 -21.98 30.85 -14.92
C GLY A 497 -20.85 30.75 -13.90
N MET A 498 -20.25 29.57 -13.74
CA MET A 498 -19.09 29.33 -12.87
C MET A 498 -17.81 29.35 -13.71
N ASN A 499 -16.88 30.28 -13.43
CA ASN A 499 -15.66 30.40 -14.23
C ASN A 499 -14.60 29.36 -13.79
N PRO A 500 -14.26 28.35 -14.63
CA PRO A 500 -13.35 27.28 -14.25
C PRO A 500 -11.90 27.75 -14.02
N ASP A 501 -11.42 28.77 -14.75
CA ASP A 501 -10.08 29.34 -14.49
C ASP A 501 -10.05 30.01 -13.13
N ALA A 502 -11.08 30.82 -12.82
CA ALA A 502 -11.12 31.57 -11.58
C ALA A 502 -11.22 30.64 -10.36
N ILE A 503 -11.94 29.51 -10.49
CA ILE A 503 -11.99 28.44 -9.47
C ILE A 503 -10.59 27.88 -9.22
N ILE A 504 -9.87 27.50 -10.27
CA ILE A 504 -8.52 26.92 -10.15
C ILE A 504 -7.49 27.93 -9.66
N ASP A 505 -7.50 29.16 -10.17
CA ASP A 505 -6.60 30.22 -9.75
C ASP A 505 -6.83 30.60 -8.27
N PHE A 506 -8.09 30.57 -7.82
CA PHE A 506 -8.42 30.78 -6.42
C PHE A 506 -7.87 29.64 -5.54
N ALA A 507 -8.08 28.39 -5.93
CA ALA A 507 -7.56 27.23 -5.22
C ALA A 507 -6.03 27.28 -5.13
N GLU A 508 -5.32 27.54 -6.23
CA GLU A 508 -3.86 27.66 -6.21
C GLU A 508 -3.40 28.80 -5.29
N LYS A 509 -4.06 29.96 -5.32
CA LYS A 509 -3.69 31.11 -4.49
C LYS A 509 -3.94 30.89 -3.00
N LYS A 510 -5.00 30.19 -2.64
CA LYS A 510 -5.44 30.05 -1.23
C LYS A 510 -5.01 28.74 -0.59
N CYS A 511 -4.85 27.69 -1.38
CA CYS A 511 -4.66 26.33 -0.88
C CYS A 511 -3.28 25.75 -1.15
N ALA A 512 -2.54 26.28 -2.12
CA ALA A 512 -1.17 25.82 -2.35
C ALA A 512 -0.26 26.26 -1.22
N VAL A 513 0.56 25.34 -0.72
CA VAL A 513 1.52 25.57 0.34
C VAL A 513 2.87 24.96 -0.01
N GLU A 514 3.94 25.54 0.51
CA GLU A 514 5.30 25.01 0.42
C GLU A 514 5.83 24.79 1.84
N VAL A 515 6.29 23.57 2.12
CA VAL A 515 6.63 23.12 3.47
C VAL A 515 7.93 22.33 3.49
N SER A 516 8.62 22.35 4.64
CA SER A 516 9.70 21.40 4.91
C SER A 516 9.09 20.07 5.38
N TYR A 517 9.32 19.01 4.61
CA TYR A 517 8.87 17.66 4.89
C TYR A 517 10.03 16.83 5.45
N GLN A 518 9.83 16.31 6.66
CA GLN A 518 10.77 15.39 7.31
C GLN A 518 10.48 13.97 6.83
N ARG A 519 11.36 13.43 6.00
CA ARG A 519 11.19 12.08 5.48
C ARG A 519 11.46 11.01 6.54
N PRO A 520 10.86 9.81 6.44
CA PRO A 520 11.18 8.69 7.31
C PRO A 520 12.68 8.30 7.31
N GLU A 521 13.38 8.57 6.21
CA GLU A 521 14.81 8.29 6.06
C GLU A 521 15.71 9.32 6.77
N GLY A 522 15.15 10.39 7.36
CA GLY A 522 15.86 11.38 8.16
C GLY A 522 16.30 12.64 7.40
N GLU A 523 16.04 12.72 6.09
CA GLU A 523 16.31 13.91 5.28
C GLU A 523 15.11 14.86 5.30
N ALA A 524 15.38 16.17 5.46
CA ALA A 524 14.40 17.22 5.31
C ALA A 524 14.43 17.76 3.88
N ILE A 525 13.29 17.77 3.20
CA ILE A 525 13.18 18.29 1.83
C ILE A 525 12.04 19.30 1.72
N THR A 526 12.16 20.25 0.80
CA THR A 526 11.07 21.18 0.50
C THR A 526 10.10 20.55 -0.49
N VAL A 527 8.82 20.56 -0.14
CA VAL A 527 7.72 20.05 -0.96
C VAL A 527 6.66 21.12 -1.11
N LYS A 528 6.21 21.33 -2.34
CA LYS A 528 5.07 22.18 -2.67
C LYS A 528 3.87 21.33 -3.04
N GLY A 529 2.68 21.70 -2.57
CA GLY A 529 1.46 20.97 -2.88
C GLY A 529 0.25 21.70 -2.34
N PHE A 530 -0.83 20.96 -2.09
CA PHE A 530 -2.08 21.52 -1.61
C PHE A 530 -2.41 21.03 -0.20
N ASP A 531 -2.91 21.97 0.61
CA ASP A 531 -3.44 21.70 1.95
C ASP A 531 -4.96 21.43 1.88
N PHE A 532 -5.51 20.82 2.93
CA PHE A 532 -6.93 20.55 3.12
C PHE A 532 -7.73 21.87 3.22
N ALA A 533 -7.42 22.68 4.24
CA ALA A 533 -8.10 23.94 4.58
C ALA A 533 -7.15 24.88 5.36
N PRO A 534 -6.16 25.49 4.67
CA PRO A 534 -5.10 26.24 5.35
C PRO A 534 -5.60 27.51 6.04
N GLU A 535 -6.59 28.20 5.47
CA GLU A 535 -7.12 29.45 6.03
C GLU A 535 -7.86 29.26 7.36
N MET A 536 -8.46 28.08 7.58
CA MET A 536 -9.07 27.76 8.87
C MET A 536 -8.00 27.41 9.93
N ASN A 537 -6.86 26.88 9.51
CA ASN A 537 -5.87 26.32 10.42
C ASN A 537 -4.53 27.04 10.37
N ILE A 538 -4.54 28.37 10.31
CA ILE A 538 -3.32 29.20 10.18
C ILE A 538 -2.26 28.83 11.24
N ALA A 539 -2.70 28.53 12.48
CA ALA A 539 -1.80 28.19 13.59
C ALA A 539 -1.01 26.88 13.40
N ARG A 540 -1.49 25.90 12.61
CA ARG A 540 -0.76 24.63 12.36
C ARG A 540 0.32 24.77 11.28
N GLY A 541 0.34 25.92 10.59
CA GLY A 541 1.10 26.14 9.36
C GLY A 541 0.55 25.32 8.19
N GLY A 542 1.19 25.44 7.02
CA GLY A 542 0.83 24.64 5.86
C GLY A 542 1.14 23.16 6.03
N ILE A 543 0.30 22.32 5.44
CA ILE A 543 0.49 20.88 5.30
C ILE A 543 0.23 20.50 3.84
N VAL A 544 1.09 19.66 3.26
CA VAL A 544 0.85 19.11 1.93
C VAL A 544 0.20 17.74 2.11
N SER A 545 -0.94 17.55 1.46
CA SER A 545 -1.61 16.26 1.36
C SER A 545 -1.40 15.67 -0.03
N PRO A 546 -0.84 14.46 -0.17
CA PRO A 546 -0.68 13.83 -1.47
C PRO A 546 -1.99 13.64 -2.23
N GLU A 547 -3.06 13.28 -1.52
CA GLU A 547 -4.38 13.11 -2.15
C GLU A 547 -4.90 14.42 -2.73
N TRP A 548 -4.98 15.51 -1.94
CA TRP A 548 -5.53 16.79 -2.41
C TRP A 548 -4.64 17.41 -3.49
N THR A 549 -3.33 17.21 -3.40
CA THR A 549 -2.39 17.61 -4.45
C THR A 549 -2.64 16.83 -5.74
N ALA A 550 -2.85 15.51 -5.66
CA ALA A 550 -3.17 14.67 -6.81
C ALA A 550 -4.55 14.98 -7.41
N GLN A 551 -5.56 15.33 -6.60
CA GLN A 551 -6.85 15.82 -7.08
C GLN A 551 -6.68 17.10 -7.90
N MET A 552 -5.87 18.05 -7.44
CA MET A 552 -5.55 19.27 -8.20
C MET A 552 -4.77 18.97 -9.49
N VAL A 553 -3.86 17.98 -9.48
CA VAL A 553 -3.20 17.51 -10.71
C VAL A 553 -4.23 17.03 -11.73
N VAL A 554 -5.20 16.21 -11.33
CA VAL A 554 -6.28 15.76 -12.22
C VAL A 554 -7.05 16.96 -12.77
N ALA A 555 -7.43 17.92 -11.93
CA ALA A 555 -8.12 19.12 -12.36
C ALA A 555 -7.30 19.95 -13.36
N PHE A 556 -5.99 20.10 -13.14
CA PHE A 556 -5.11 20.77 -14.10
C PHE A 556 -5.03 20.04 -15.44
N LYS A 557 -4.99 18.70 -15.45
CA LYS A 557 -5.01 17.93 -16.70
C LYS A 557 -6.31 18.11 -17.47
N ILE A 558 -7.46 18.07 -16.77
CA ILE A 558 -8.78 18.33 -17.37
C ILE A 558 -8.84 19.74 -17.97
N MET A 559 -8.33 20.76 -17.26
CA MET A 559 -8.24 22.13 -17.78
C MET A 559 -7.29 22.22 -18.99
N SER A 560 -6.21 21.45 -18.99
CA SER A 560 -5.28 21.39 -20.11
C SER A 560 -5.96 20.86 -21.36
N ASP A 561 -6.62 19.71 -21.25
CA ASP A 561 -7.33 19.04 -22.35
C ASP A 561 -8.44 19.94 -22.90
N TYR A 562 -9.24 20.54 -22.00
CA TYR A 562 -10.28 21.52 -22.35
C TYR A 562 -9.76 22.67 -23.22
N TYR A 563 -8.61 23.25 -22.87
CA TYR A 563 -8.03 24.34 -23.65
C TYR A 563 -7.38 23.89 -24.95
N TYR A 564 -6.84 22.67 -24.99
CA TYR A 564 -6.37 22.09 -26.24
C TYR A 564 -7.52 21.84 -27.22
N GLU A 565 -8.65 21.33 -26.75
CA GLU A 565 -9.87 21.13 -27.54
C GLU A 565 -10.42 22.45 -28.08
N LYS A 566 -10.38 23.54 -27.29
CA LYS A 566 -10.73 24.90 -27.74
C LYS A 566 -9.68 25.54 -28.67
N GLY A 567 -8.57 24.85 -28.99
CA GLY A 567 -7.49 25.37 -29.83
C GLY A 567 -6.57 26.40 -29.14
N LEU A 568 -6.74 26.64 -27.84
CA LEU A 568 -5.98 27.60 -27.03
C LEU A 568 -4.70 26.95 -26.47
N LYS A 569 -3.80 26.55 -27.37
CA LYS A 569 -2.60 25.74 -27.06
C LYS A 569 -1.71 26.32 -25.96
N ALA A 570 -1.52 27.64 -25.93
CA ALA A 570 -0.68 28.28 -24.91
C ALA A 570 -1.25 28.10 -23.50
N LYS A 571 -2.57 28.23 -23.36
CA LYS A 571 -3.26 28.07 -22.07
C LYS A 571 -3.33 26.61 -21.64
N GLY A 572 -3.63 25.71 -22.59
CA GLY A 572 -3.56 24.27 -22.35
C GLY A 572 -2.18 23.84 -21.85
N ARG A 573 -1.11 24.35 -22.48
CA ARG A 573 0.28 24.10 -22.05
C ARG A 573 0.58 24.62 -20.64
N THR A 574 0.06 25.79 -20.26
CA THR A 574 0.23 26.32 -18.90
C THR A 574 -0.32 25.35 -17.85
N TYR A 575 -1.52 24.81 -18.06
CA TYR A 575 -2.11 23.85 -17.13
C TYR A 575 -1.39 22.50 -17.13
N ALA A 576 -0.93 22.01 -18.28
CA ALA A 576 -0.10 20.81 -18.35
C ALA A 576 1.18 20.96 -17.52
N LEU A 577 1.87 22.10 -17.63
CA LEU A 577 3.08 22.37 -16.86
C LEU A 577 2.82 22.41 -15.36
N LYS A 578 1.67 22.96 -14.92
CA LYS A 578 1.26 22.92 -13.50
C LYS A 578 1.03 21.48 -13.04
N ALA A 579 0.31 20.67 -13.82
CA ALA A 579 0.09 19.26 -13.51
C ALA A 579 1.41 18.49 -13.34
N ASP A 580 2.35 18.69 -14.27
CA ASP A 580 3.67 18.08 -14.22
C ASP A 580 4.48 18.56 -13.01
N GLU A 581 4.45 19.85 -12.68
CA GLU A 581 5.13 20.40 -11.50
C GLU A 581 4.67 19.68 -10.22
N TYR A 582 3.37 19.61 -9.97
CA TYR A 582 2.83 19.01 -8.76
C TYR A 582 2.99 17.47 -8.72
N LEU A 583 3.02 16.78 -9.87
CA LEU A 583 3.39 15.34 -9.91
C LEU A 583 4.84 15.11 -9.47
N VAL A 584 5.75 16.02 -9.82
CA VAL A 584 7.14 15.94 -9.38
C VAL A 584 7.25 16.19 -7.88
N GLU A 585 6.45 17.11 -7.34
CA GLU A 585 6.39 17.34 -5.89
C GLU A 585 5.82 16.13 -5.14
N LEU A 586 4.80 15.46 -5.67
CA LEU A 586 4.30 14.20 -5.12
C LEU A 586 5.39 13.11 -5.11
N SER A 587 6.22 13.05 -6.14
CA SER A 587 7.33 12.08 -6.23
C SER A 587 8.36 12.28 -5.11
N LYS A 588 8.50 13.50 -4.59
CA LYS A 588 9.35 13.79 -3.42
C LYS A 588 8.77 13.23 -2.13
N MET A 589 7.47 12.98 -2.05
CA MET A 589 6.81 12.47 -0.84
C MET A 589 6.76 10.94 -0.79
N ILE A 590 7.24 10.24 -1.82
CA ILE A 590 7.24 8.78 -1.86
C ILE A 590 8.09 8.25 -0.72
N ILE A 591 7.51 7.36 0.09
CA ILE A 591 8.17 6.65 1.17
C ILE A 591 8.23 5.16 0.85
N SER A 592 9.14 4.45 1.52
CA SER A 592 9.10 2.99 1.55
C SER A 592 8.12 2.54 2.62
N SER A 593 7.28 1.56 2.29
CA SER A 593 6.33 0.97 3.24
C SER A 593 6.99 0.59 4.57
N PRO A 594 6.42 1.00 5.72
CA PRO A 594 7.03 0.80 7.02
C PRO A 594 6.89 -0.63 7.58
N SER A 595 5.94 -1.44 7.10
CA SER A 595 5.68 -2.76 7.71
C SER A 595 6.45 -3.89 7.05
N PRO A 596 6.73 -4.98 7.78
CA PRO A 596 7.29 -6.20 7.19
C PRO A 596 6.41 -6.81 6.09
N SER A 597 5.09 -6.69 6.20
CA SER A 597 4.13 -7.18 5.19
C SER A 597 4.13 -6.36 3.92
N GLY A 598 4.42 -5.06 4.02
CA GLY A 598 4.48 -4.18 2.88
C GLY A 598 5.80 -4.22 2.12
N GLN A 599 6.79 -4.99 2.61
CA GLN A 599 8.06 -5.32 1.92
C GLN A 599 8.86 -4.10 1.43
N GLY A 600 8.67 -2.95 2.06
CA GLY A 600 9.29 -1.69 1.65
C GLY A 600 8.79 -1.15 0.30
N GLU A 601 7.70 -1.69 -0.24
CA GLU A 601 7.08 -1.21 -1.47
C GLU A 601 6.73 0.28 -1.35
N SER A 602 6.87 1.01 -2.46
CA SER A 602 6.65 2.45 -2.48
C SER A 602 5.20 2.79 -2.15
N CYS A 603 4.97 3.77 -1.29
CA CYS A 603 3.65 4.33 -1.02
C CYS A 603 3.76 5.81 -0.70
N LEU A 604 2.62 6.48 -0.55
CA LEU A 604 2.58 7.87 -0.11
C LEU A 604 2.01 7.98 1.30
N PRO A 605 2.52 8.93 2.10
CA PRO A 605 1.91 9.24 3.39
C PRO A 605 0.55 9.92 3.19
N TYR A 606 -0.24 10.04 4.26
CA TYR A 606 -1.47 10.83 4.19
C TYR A 606 -1.19 12.33 4.10
N ALA A 607 -0.12 12.82 4.73
CA ALA A 607 0.25 14.23 4.76
C ALA A 607 1.72 14.42 5.17
N THR A 608 2.25 15.64 5.02
CA THR A 608 3.61 15.99 5.50
C THR A 608 3.76 16.04 7.01
N LYS A 609 2.66 16.05 7.77
CA LYS A 609 2.64 16.02 9.24
C LYS A 609 1.63 14.98 9.72
N ASP A 610 1.95 14.31 10.82
CA ASP A 610 1.08 13.34 11.49
C ASP A 610 0.26 13.99 12.61
N PHE A 611 -0.90 13.40 12.90
CA PHE A 611 -1.82 13.81 13.97
C PHE A 611 -2.22 15.31 14.02
N VAL A 612 -2.32 15.97 12.87
CA VAL A 612 -2.72 17.38 12.76
C VAL A 612 -4.17 17.52 12.31
N ASP A 613 -4.86 18.57 12.77
CA ASP A 613 -6.22 18.89 12.35
C ASP A 613 -6.26 19.16 10.84
N THR A 614 -7.21 18.55 10.14
CA THR A 614 -7.43 18.74 8.69
C THR A 614 -8.35 19.92 8.39
N GLY A 615 -9.02 20.47 9.40
CA GLY A 615 -10.12 21.41 9.27
C GLY A 615 -11.45 20.75 8.94
N HIS A 616 -11.50 19.46 8.64
CA HIS A 616 -12.71 18.75 8.22
C HIS A 616 -13.38 17.94 9.35
N GLY A 617 -12.93 18.13 10.59
CA GLY A 617 -13.48 17.45 11.77
C GLY A 617 -12.74 16.16 12.14
N TRP A 618 -11.66 15.82 11.42
CA TRP A 618 -10.74 14.74 11.78
C TRP A 618 -9.28 15.18 11.70
N ARG A 619 -8.39 14.35 12.24
CA ARG A 619 -6.94 14.55 12.19
C ARG A 619 -6.30 13.62 11.19
N THR A 620 -5.16 14.02 10.64
CA THR A 620 -4.31 13.13 9.85
C THR A 620 -3.92 11.90 10.71
N PRO A 621 -3.71 10.72 10.11
CA PRO A 621 -3.22 9.54 10.81
C PRO A 621 -1.95 9.83 11.63
N LYS A 622 -1.75 9.05 12.69
CA LYS A 622 -0.55 9.06 13.52
C LYS A 622 0.57 8.30 12.82
N GLY A 623 1.81 8.66 13.13
CA GLY A 623 3.00 7.98 12.64
C GLY A 623 3.69 8.73 11.51
N LYS A 624 5.00 8.92 11.67
CA LYS A 624 5.85 9.69 10.74
C LYS A 624 6.10 9.00 9.39
N SER A 625 5.70 7.74 9.27
CA SER A 625 5.92 6.90 8.08
C SER A 625 4.66 6.14 7.67
N THR A 626 3.47 6.66 8.00
CA THR A 626 2.21 5.94 7.78
C THR A 626 1.81 5.99 6.31
N GLY A 627 1.80 4.83 5.63
CA GLY A 627 1.32 4.71 4.26
C GLY A 627 -0.20 4.88 4.19
N SER A 628 -0.69 5.58 3.15
CA SER A 628 -2.10 5.91 2.96
C SER A 628 -2.62 5.37 1.64
N VAL A 629 -3.75 4.65 1.68
CA VAL A 629 -4.45 4.22 0.46
C VAL A 629 -4.87 5.41 -0.36
N ALA A 630 -5.49 6.43 0.23
CA ALA A 630 -6.03 7.56 -0.52
C ALA A 630 -4.93 8.36 -1.24
N GLY A 631 -3.83 8.68 -0.53
CA GLY A 631 -2.69 9.40 -1.10
C GLY A 631 -1.98 8.60 -2.21
N THR A 632 -1.86 7.28 -2.02
CA THR A 632 -1.23 6.39 -3.01
C THR A 632 -2.13 6.19 -4.23
N ALA A 633 -3.41 5.91 -4.01
CA ALA A 633 -4.39 5.64 -5.06
C ALA A 633 -4.61 6.87 -5.94
N TYR A 634 -4.90 8.04 -5.36
CA TYR A 634 -5.10 9.25 -6.14
C TYR A 634 -3.87 9.66 -6.95
N THR A 635 -2.66 9.45 -6.41
CA THR A 635 -1.44 9.72 -7.18
C THR A 635 -1.30 8.80 -8.38
N LEU A 636 -1.68 7.52 -8.27
CA LEU A 636 -1.74 6.62 -9.41
C LEU A 636 -2.77 7.13 -10.44
N LEU A 637 -3.99 7.48 -10.01
CA LEU A 637 -5.01 8.02 -10.91
C LEU A 637 -4.53 9.29 -11.63
N ALA A 638 -3.94 10.23 -10.87
CA ALA A 638 -3.37 11.46 -11.39
C ALA A 638 -2.25 11.22 -12.40
N TYR A 639 -1.32 10.30 -12.10
CA TYR A 639 -0.21 9.97 -13.01
C TYR A 639 -0.73 9.40 -14.34
N TYR A 640 -1.66 8.45 -14.28
CA TYR A 640 -2.25 7.81 -15.46
C TYR A 640 -3.34 8.63 -16.17
N ASN A 641 -3.55 9.89 -15.76
CA ASN A 641 -4.57 10.78 -16.30
C ASN A 641 -5.99 10.20 -16.23
N TYR A 642 -6.29 9.49 -15.15
CA TYR A 642 -7.59 8.88 -14.94
C TYR A 642 -8.48 9.80 -14.09
N ASN A 643 -9.62 10.21 -14.64
CA ASN A 643 -10.62 10.97 -13.91
C ASN A 643 -11.59 10.01 -13.19
N PRO A 644 -11.56 9.91 -11.85
CA PRO A 644 -12.47 9.00 -11.14
C PRO A 644 -13.94 9.45 -11.18
N LEU A 645 -14.22 10.72 -11.46
CA LEU A 645 -15.55 11.34 -11.37
C LEU A 645 -16.26 11.46 -12.73
N GLN A 646 -15.70 10.88 -13.80
CA GLN A 646 -16.35 10.77 -15.11
C GLN A 646 -16.06 9.42 -15.76
N LEU A 647 -17.02 8.85 -16.48
CA LEU A 647 -16.76 7.64 -17.28
C LEU A 647 -15.91 8.02 -18.49
N GLU A 648 -14.80 7.31 -18.70
CA GLU A 648 -14.06 7.38 -19.97
C GLU A 648 -14.93 6.77 -21.08
N GLN A 649 -15.09 7.51 -22.18
CA GLN A 649 -15.82 7.08 -23.38
C GLN A 649 -14.95 6.23 -24.31
#